data_AF-A0A166FBA9-F1
#
_entry.id   AF-A0A166FBA9-F1
#
_cell.length_a   1.000
_cell.length_b   1.000
_cell.length_c   1.000
_cell.angle_alpha   90.00
_cell.angle_beta   90.00
_cell.angle_gamma   90.00
#
_symmetry.space_group_name_H-M   'P 1'
#
loop_
_entity.id
_entity.type
_entity.pdbx_description
1 polymer ?
#
loop_
_entity_poly.entity_id
_entity_poly.type
_entity_poly.pdbx_seq_one_letter_code
_entity_poly.pdbx_strand_id
1 'polypeptide(L)'
;MAGSSVFRFFRFLRSSCAPITAFIGFSFILTATFILYQRSNGPGDLQRLGWQSWESIGVPRKTPVVDNTSGSSNTTNPDGVDWWDAVNAEQNTADSMSFPLDVWSPLLPHDTGLSEITIEPCMMPPYWAHLCFPKTTVEQDATKGKWVRVGKNINAQSGLWTLVMYYRRTRRLDIPLITGIQLLPDKDTPTDGTWTKVGRSIRDGVSGEPPLYLWYRTGKFGKDMTAQEKQDDLITEIDISYGSDRPWYGFQKLEPSVTIEKGRVQTEWITYRTGVQKPPTAPPLHFSHDGKFKILQIADLHYSVAHSDCRDSLLSPCKDSDNLTTTLLGRVLDAEKPDMVVFSGDQLNGGGSSWDTKSVLAKFAIAVTERQIPWAAVFGNHDNEDGSYKEDQIQMLRALPYSLVERGPKDIHGVGNYVLKVKSADASRQHLLTMYFLDSGSYASGYFDWFGFFKPTEYDYLRQDQINWFLQESGSIGAIERPFTPDGANDLGKVWPRQSDQITPSTRKLAKPNALMFFHIPLPEAYSTADMNVNTGARLDVGLEGLETNRAPKKNEGFFEKGLLQAMESDHLAGGNAREVKVVANGHAHITENCRRVKGIWSCFGGGGSYSGYGRVGFDRRFRVFDISDYGETIWTYKHTENDEILDRLQLAGRGAAPL
;
A
#
# COMPACT_ATOMS: atom_id res chain seq x y z
N MET A 1 -20.88 -29.95 -74.69
CA MET A 1 -19.85 -28.95 -74.36
C MET A 1 -20.38 -27.94 -73.33
N ALA A 2 -20.46 -28.29 -72.04
CA ALA A 2 -20.93 -27.37 -71.00
C ALA A 2 -20.25 -27.52 -69.61
N GLY A 3 -19.31 -28.46 -69.45
CA GLY A 3 -18.63 -28.70 -68.15
C GLY A 3 -17.32 -27.93 -67.91
N SER A 4 -16.78 -27.24 -68.92
CA SER A 4 -15.42 -26.63 -68.86
C SER A 4 -15.41 -25.19 -68.31
N SER A 5 -16.55 -24.48 -68.33
CA SER A 5 -16.63 -23.06 -67.95
C SER A 5 -16.67 -22.86 -66.43
N VAL A 6 -17.45 -23.68 -65.72
CA VAL A 6 -17.65 -23.56 -64.26
C VAL A 6 -16.37 -23.87 -63.49
N PHE A 7 -15.62 -24.88 -63.92
CA PHE A 7 -14.38 -25.28 -63.26
C PHE A 7 -13.26 -24.23 -63.38
N ARG A 8 -13.22 -23.48 -64.50
CA ARG A 8 -12.30 -22.35 -64.69
C ARG A 8 -12.67 -21.15 -63.82
N PHE A 9 -13.96 -20.88 -63.64
CA PHE A 9 -14.46 -19.82 -62.77
C PHE A 9 -14.08 -20.05 -61.30
N PHE A 10 -14.28 -21.27 -60.78
CA PHE A 10 -13.89 -21.59 -59.40
C PHE A 10 -12.38 -21.63 -59.19
N ARG A 11 -11.59 -22.00 -60.20
CA ARG A 11 -10.13 -21.94 -60.14
C ARG A 11 -9.62 -20.49 -60.12
N PHE A 12 -10.27 -19.58 -60.85
CA PHE A 12 -9.99 -18.14 -60.83
C PHE A 12 -10.34 -17.51 -59.47
N LEU A 13 -11.52 -17.84 -58.90
CA LEU A 13 -11.91 -17.40 -57.56
C LEU A 13 -10.91 -17.88 -56.50
N ARG A 14 -10.51 -19.16 -56.52
CA ARG A 14 -9.53 -19.72 -55.58
C ARG A 14 -8.13 -19.08 -55.74
N SER A 15 -7.73 -18.75 -56.98
CA SER A 15 -6.47 -18.05 -57.26
C SER A 15 -6.47 -16.58 -56.84
N SER A 16 -7.65 -15.96 -56.76
CA SER A 16 -7.81 -14.55 -56.40
C SER A 16 -8.02 -14.35 -54.91
N CYS A 17 -8.64 -15.31 -54.21
CA CYS A 17 -8.84 -15.23 -52.76
C CYS A 17 -7.51 -15.20 -51.99
N ALA A 18 -6.51 -15.99 -52.37
CA ALA A 18 -5.22 -15.99 -51.64
C ALA A 18 -4.51 -14.62 -51.63
N PRO A 19 -4.29 -13.93 -52.78
CA PRO A 19 -3.68 -12.61 -52.78
C PRO A 19 -4.59 -11.52 -52.17
N ILE A 20 -5.91 -11.62 -52.32
CA ILE A 20 -6.85 -10.66 -51.70
C ILE A 20 -6.81 -10.79 -50.17
N THR A 21 -6.84 -12.01 -49.63
CA THR A 21 -6.75 -12.24 -48.18
C THR A 21 -5.40 -11.80 -47.64
N ALA A 22 -4.30 -12.03 -48.37
CA ALA A 22 -2.98 -11.53 -47.98
C ALA A 22 -2.93 -9.99 -47.98
N PHE A 23 -3.51 -9.34 -48.99
CA PHE A 23 -3.56 -7.88 -49.07
C PHE A 23 -4.41 -7.26 -47.96
N ILE A 24 -5.58 -7.84 -47.68
CA ILE A 24 -6.45 -7.39 -46.57
C ILE A 24 -5.76 -7.62 -45.23
N GLY A 25 -5.15 -8.80 -45.01
CA GLY A 25 -4.41 -9.11 -43.79
C GLY A 25 -3.23 -8.17 -43.57
N PHE A 26 -2.43 -7.90 -44.61
CA PHE A 26 -1.31 -6.97 -44.53
C PHE A 26 -1.77 -5.52 -44.30
N SER A 27 -2.87 -5.11 -44.93
CA SER A 27 -3.48 -3.79 -44.71
C SER A 27 -4.01 -3.64 -43.27
N PHE A 28 -4.59 -4.70 -42.71
CA PHE A 28 -5.00 -4.73 -41.31
C PHE A 28 -3.79 -4.67 -40.36
N ILE A 29 -2.71 -5.39 -40.65
CA ILE A 29 -1.48 -5.33 -39.85
C ILE A 29 -0.86 -3.93 -39.90
N LEU A 30 -0.81 -3.30 -41.08
CA LEU A 30 -0.30 -1.92 -41.21
C LEU A 30 -1.20 -0.92 -40.48
N THR A 31 -2.52 -1.02 -40.63
CA THR A 31 -3.48 -0.17 -39.91
C THR A 31 -3.36 -0.38 -38.41
N ALA A 32 -3.26 -1.63 -37.97
CA ALA A 32 -3.04 -1.97 -36.57
C ALA A 32 -1.71 -1.41 -36.07
N THR A 33 -0.63 -1.49 -36.83
CA THR A 33 0.71 -1.07 -36.37
C THR A 33 0.93 0.45 -36.42
N PHE A 34 0.38 1.13 -37.43
CA PHE A 34 0.67 2.55 -37.68
C PHE A 34 -0.49 3.49 -37.31
N ILE A 35 -1.72 3.00 -37.23
CA ILE A 35 -2.90 3.83 -36.91
C ILE A 35 -3.46 3.48 -35.53
N LEU A 36 -3.64 2.20 -35.22
CA LEU A 36 -4.27 1.77 -33.95
C LEU A 36 -3.26 1.53 -32.82
N TYR A 37 -2.08 1.02 -33.15
CA TYR A 37 -0.95 0.82 -32.23
C TYR A 37 -0.08 2.07 -32.28
N GLN A 38 -0.62 3.17 -31.78
CA GLN A 38 0.24 4.27 -31.37
C GLN A 38 0.98 3.77 -30.12
N ARG A 39 2.27 3.47 -30.25
CA ARG A 39 3.18 3.42 -29.09
C ARG A 39 2.87 4.69 -28.30
N SER A 40 2.43 4.54 -27.06
CA SER A 40 2.27 5.65 -26.15
C SER A 40 3.54 6.48 -26.24
N ASN A 41 3.41 7.72 -26.72
CA ASN A 41 4.41 8.71 -26.44
C ASN A 41 4.48 8.75 -24.91
N GLY A 42 5.63 8.38 -24.36
CA GLY A 42 5.92 8.58 -22.94
C GLY A 42 5.73 10.06 -22.58
N PRO A 43 5.76 10.40 -21.28
CA PRO A 43 5.34 11.71 -20.77
C PRO A 43 6.29 12.89 -21.11
N GLY A 44 7.01 12.84 -22.24
CA GLY A 44 7.98 13.85 -22.65
C GLY A 44 7.43 15.04 -23.46
N ASP A 45 6.31 14.90 -24.15
CA ASP A 45 5.83 15.95 -25.07
C ASP A 45 4.47 16.51 -24.64
N LEU A 46 4.50 17.41 -23.66
CA LEU A 46 3.56 18.53 -23.51
C LEU A 46 4.13 19.52 -22.47
N GLN A 47 5.33 20.05 -22.72
CA GLN A 47 5.71 21.32 -22.10
C GLN A 47 4.85 22.44 -22.69
N ARG A 48 3.68 22.67 -22.09
CA ARG A 48 3.00 23.97 -22.19
C ARG A 48 3.75 24.97 -21.34
N LEU A 49 4.79 25.57 -21.90
CA LEU A 49 5.29 26.88 -21.45
C LEU A 49 4.30 27.94 -21.95
N GLY A 50 3.52 28.53 -21.04
CA GLY A 50 2.71 29.70 -21.35
C GLY A 50 1.44 29.90 -20.52
N TRP A 51 1.61 30.39 -19.29
CA TRP A 51 0.93 31.56 -18.68
C TRP A 51 1.13 31.54 -17.15
N GLN A 52 2.37 31.77 -16.72
CA GLN A 52 2.70 32.05 -15.32
C GLN A 52 3.82 33.09 -15.28
N SER A 53 3.51 34.29 -15.77
CA SER A 53 4.28 35.48 -15.42
C SER A 53 3.36 36.29 -14.53
N TRP A 54 3.61 36.29 -13.23
CA TRP A 54 3.28 37.32 -12.23
C TRP A 54 3.48 36.68 -10.85
N GLU A 55 4.73 36.48 -10.42
CA GLU A 55 5.18 36.84 -9.06
C GLU A 55 6.66 36.54 -8.78
N SER A 56 7.14 37.19 -7.72
CA SER A 56 8.52 37.48 -7.33
C SER A 56 9.35 36.25 -6.98
N ILE A 57 10.46 36.06 -7.69
CA ILE A 57 11.47 35.05 -7.36
C ILE A 57 12.24 35.53 -6.12
N GLY A 58 11.86 35.04 -4.94
CA GLY A 58 12.76 35.00 -3.80
C GLY A 58 13.75 33.85 -4.01
N VAL A 59 14.96 34.15 -4.50
CA VAL A 59 16.01 33.15 -4.75
C VAL A 59 16.36 32.45 -3.43
N PRO A 60 16.07 31.14 -3.25
CA PRO A 60 16.62 30.39 -2.14
C PRO A 60 18.11 30.22 -2.43
N ARG A 61 18.96 30.62 -1.48
CA ARG A 61 20.41 30.50 -1.57
C ARG A 61 20.75 29.00 -1.63
N LYS A 62 21.01 28.47 -2.83
CA LYS A 62 21.54 27.11 -3.02
C LYS A 62 22.87 26.99 -2.28
N THR A 63 22.90 26.24 -1.19
CA THR A 63 24.15 25.59 -0.76
C THR A 63 24.43 24.43 -1.71
N PRO A 64 25.68 24.22 -2.16
CA PRO A 64 26.01 23.16 -3.11
C PRO A 64 25.86 21.80 -2.43
N VAL A 65 25.18 20.87 -3.13
CA VAL A 65 25.24 19.44 -2.82
C VAL A 65 26.65 18.98 -3.15
N VAL A 66 27.42 18.64 -2.10
CA VAL A 66 28.68 17.90 -2.23
C VAL A 66 28.34 16.42 -2.21
N ASP A 67 28.65 15.78 -3.32
CA ASP A 67 28.68 14.33 -3.49
C ASP A 67 29.78 13.77 -2.58
N ASN A 68 29.41 13.07 -1.50
CA ASN A 68 30.37 12.40 -0.61
C ASN A 68 30.06 10.91 -0.55
N THR A 69 30.55 10.21 -1.57
CA THR A 69 31.06 8.85 -1.41
C THR A 69 32.27 8.92 -0.47
N SER A 70 32.29 8.07 0.55
CA SER A 70 33.32 7.95 1.60
C SER A 70 33.47 9.15 2.57
N GLY A 71 32.99 8.99 3.80
CA GLY A 71 33.28 9.91 4.90
C GLY A 71 32.33 9.73 6.07
N SER A 72 32.85 9.35 7.23
CA SER A 72 32.10 9.34 8.49
C SER A 72 31.57 10.75 8.75
N SER A 73 30.24 10.92 8.81
CA SER A 73 29.62 12.17 9.20
C SER A 73 29.32 12.12 10.70
N ASN A 74 30.25 12.64 11.49
CA ASN A 74 30.00 13.02 12.88
C ASN A 74 28.97 14.15 12.91
N THR A 75 27.70 13.78 12.87
CA THR A 75 26.61 14.61 13.36
C THR A 75 26.45 14.26 14.85
N THR A 76 27.18 14.97 15.70
CA THR A 76 26.93 14.94 17.15
C THR A 76 25.56 15.54 17.38
N ASN A 77 24.57 14.67 17.58
CA ASN A 77 23.29 15.07 18.14
C ASN A 77 23.52 15.76 19.50
N PRO A 78 22.68 16.72 19.91
CA PRO A 78 22.70 17.25 21.26
C PRO A 78 22.61 16.10 22.28
N ASP A 79 23.38 16.19 23.37
CA ASP A 79 23.43 15.16 24.42
C ASP A 79 22.01 14.73 24.84
N GLY A 80 21.71 13.44 24.67
CA GLY A 80 20.43 12.84 25.08
C GLY A 80 19.31 12.85 24.05
N VAL A 81 19.56 13.28 22.80
CA VAL A 81 18.57 13.16 21.71
C VAL A 81 18.95 12.02 20.77
N ASP A 82 18.05 11.05 20.62
CA ASP A 82 18.27 9.90 19.76
C ASP A 82 18.30 10.31 18.27
N TRP A 83 19.08 9.59 17.46
CA TRP A 83 19.33 9.98 16.07
C TRP A 83 18.10 9.93 15.17
N TRP A 84 17.11 9.11 15.51
CA TRP A 84 15.85 9.01 14.76
C TRP A 84 14.94 10.22 14.96
N ASP A 85 15.07 10.95 16.07
CA ASP A 85 14.28 12.17 16.32
C ASP A 85 14.76 13.33 15.43
N ALA A 86 16.07 13.40 15.16
CA ALA A 86 16.67 14.42 14.31
C ALA A 86 16.37 14.21 12.82
N VAL A 87 16.23 12.96 12.36
CA VAL A 87 15.96 12.63 10.95
C VAL A 87 14.56 13.09 10.50
N ASN A 88 13.61 13.23 11.43
CA ASN A 88 12.25 13.69 11.12
C ASN A 88 12.15 15.22 10.87
N ALA A 89 13.19 16.00 11.18
CA ALA A 89 13.19 17.46 11.08
C ALA A 89 13.46 17.99 9.66
N GLU A 90 14.10 17.21 8.77
CA GLU A 90 14.34 17.60 7.38
C GLU A 90 13.17 17.19 6.48
N GLN A 91 12.03 17.86 6.65
CA GLN A 91 10.93 17.69 5.71
C GLN A 91 11.21 18.46 4.41
N ASN A 92 11.52 17.72 3.34
CA ASN A 92 11.36 18.21 1.98
C ASN A 92 9.93 18.73 1.81
N THR A 93 9.78 20.05 1.72
CA THR A 93 8.54 20.70 1.29
C THR A 93 8.36 20.35 -0.18
N ALA A 94 7.39 19.50 -0.51
CA ALA A 94 7.05 19.23 -1.90
C ALA A 94 6.70 20.55 -2.58
N ASP A 95 7.31 20.84 -3.73
CA ASP A 95 7.05 22.07 -4.48
C ASP A 95 5.66 22.00 -5.11
N SER A 96 4.66 22.52 -4.39
CA SER A 96 3.26 22.59 -4.79
C SER A 96 3.04 23.33 -6.11
N MET A 97 4.01 24.14 -6.55
CA MET A 97 3.95 24.88 -7.82
C MET A 97 3.96 23.95 -9.03
N SER A 98 4.58 22.77 -8.88
CA SER A 98 4.64 21.75 -9.94
C SER A 98 3.35 20.96 -10.10
N PHE A 99 2.45 20.99 -9.12
CA PHE A 99 1.24 20.17 -9.16
C PHE A 99 0.22 20.68 -10.20
N PRO A 100 -0.43 19.77 -10.96
CA PRO A 100 -1.44 20.14 -11.94
C PRO A 100 -2.68 20.72 -11.25
N LEU A 101 -3.24 21.79 -11.80
CA LEU A 101 -4.46 22.40 -11.27
C LEU A 101 -5.73 21.83 -11.89
N ASP A 102 -5.61 21.21 -13.07
CA ASP A 102 -6.72 20.71 -13.88
C ASP A 102 -6.86 19.17 -13.86
N VAL A 103 -6.24 18.51 -12.87
CA VAL A 103 -6.31 17.05 -12.66
C VAL A 103 -6.80 16.76 -11.25
N TRP A 104 -7.77 15.85 -11.14
CA TRP A 104 -8.22 15.35 -9.85
C TRP A 104 -7.19 14.37 -9.30
N SER A 105 -6.53 14.73 -8.20
CA SER A 105 -5.52 13.90 -7.55
C SER A 105 -5.59 14.09 -6.03
N PRO A 106 -6.52 13.41 -5.36
CA PRO A 106 -6.82 13.68 -3.96
C PRO A 106 -5.69 13.29 -2.99
N LEU A 107 -4.67 12.56 -3.48
CA LEU A 107 -3.48 12.22 -2.71
C LEU A 107 -2.42 13.34 -2.73
N LEU A 108 -2.48 14.27 -3.68
CA LEU A 108 -1.53 15.38 -3.73
C LEU A 108 -1.86 16.44 -2.67
N PRO A 109 -0.87 16.91 -1.90
CA PRO A 109 -1.04 17.95 -0.89
C PRO A 109 -1.10 19.34 -1.55
N HIS A 110 -2.18 19.62 -2.29
CA HIS A 110 -2.40 20.95 -2.86
C HIS A 110 -2.54 22.01 -1.77
N ASP A 111 -1.79 23.11 -1.92
CA ASP A 111 -1.93 24.34 -1.13
C ASP A 111 -2.85 25.37 -1.80
N THR A 112 -3.36 25.03 -2.99
CA THR A 112 -4.16 25.91 -3.83
C THR A 112 -5.64 25.62 -3.60
N GLY A 113 -6.40 26.65 -3.25
CA GLY A 113 -7.82 26.54 -2.93
C GLY A 113 -8.73 26.37 -4.14
N LEU A 114 -9.94 25.92 -3.86
CA LEU A 114 -11.01 25.81 -4.86
C LEU A 114 -11.69 27.17 -5.04
N SER A 115 -12.13 27.48 -6.25
CA SER A 115 -12.81 28.75 -6.56
C SER A 115 -14.29 28.57 -6.91
N GLU A 116 -14.69 27.38 -7.35
CA GLU A 116 -16.06 27.10 -7.77
C GLU A 116 -16.32 25.59 -7.67
N ILE A 117 -17.55 25.21 -7.32
CA ILE A 117 -18.01 23.83 -7.29
C ILE A 117 -19.36 23.74 -8.02
N THR A 118 -19.55 22.68 -8.80
CA THR A 118 -20.85 22.33 -9.38
C THR A 118 -21.05 20.82 -9.45
N ILE A 119 -22.28 20.39 -9.69
CA ILE A 119 -22.66 18.97 -9.81
C ILE A 119 -23.49 18.82 -11.09
N GLU A 120 -23.10 17.88 -11.94
CA GLU A 120 -23.80 17.60 -13.19
C GLU A 120 -23.96 16.10 -13.43
N PRO A 121 -25.05 15.66 -14.10
CA PRO A 121 -25.22 14.29 -14.52
C PRO A 121 -24.27 13.98 -15.68
N CYS A 122 -23.69 12.79 -15.67
CA CYS A 122 -22.86 12.31 -16.77
C CYS A 122 -23.13 10.83 -17.06
N MET A 123 -23.94 10.56 -18.07
CA MET A 123 -24.23 9.20 -18.53
C MET A 123 -23.17 8.66 -19.51
N MET A 124 -22.15 9.45 -19.82
CA MET A 124 -21.09 9.02 -20.72
C MET A 124 -20.08 8.14 -19.97
N PRO A 125 -19.53 7.10 -20.62
CA PRO A 125 -18.45 6.33 -20.01
C PRO A 125 -17.20 7.20 -19.80
N PRO A 126 -16.25 6.81 -18.93
CA PRO A 126 -15.10 7.63 -18.55
C PRO A 126 -14.30 8.23 -19.73
N TYR A 127 -14.13 7.49 -20.83
CA TYR A 127 -13.43 7.98 -22.03
C TYR A 127 -14.12 9.19 -22.70
N TRP A 128 -15.45 9.27 -22.60
CA TRP A 128 -16.27 10.36 -23.14
C TRP A 128 -16.71 11.35 -22.06
N ALA A 129 -16.15 11.27 -20.85
CA ALA A 129 -16.55 12.13 -19.73
C ALA A 129 -16.34 13.62 -19.99
N HIS A 130 -15.44 13.99 -20.91
CA HIS A 130 -15.22 15.37 -21.34
C HIS A 130 -16.47 16.04 -21.93
N LEU A 131 -17.39 15.25 -22.51
CA LEU A 131 -18.66 15.75 -23.05
C LEU A 131 -19.66 16.16 -21.96
N CYS A 132 -19.43 15.75 -20.72
CA CYS A 132 -20.25 16.11 -19.57
C CYS A 132 -19.71 17.32 -18.79
N PHE A 133 -18.59 17.91 -19.22
CA PHE A 133 -18.00 19.02 -18.47
C PHE A 133 -18.97 20.21 -18.47
N PRO A 134 -19.13 20.90 -17.33
CA PRO A 134 -19.97 22.08 -17.27
C PRO A 134 -19.46 23.14 -18.25
N LYS A 135 -20.38 23.96 -18.78
CA LYS A 135 -20.02 25.02 -19.72
C LYS A 135 -18.99 25.97 -19.08
N THR A 136 -18.08 26.44 -19.91
CA THR A 136 -17.05 27.41 -19.51
C THR A 136 -16.70 28.35 -20.65
N THR A 137 -16.13 29.50 -20.30
CA THR A 137 -15.57 30.51 -21.20
C THR A 137 -14.06 30.63 -20.96
N VAL A 138 -13.34 31.19 -21.93
CA VAL A 138 -11.88 31.40 -21.80
C VAL A 138 -11.57 32.30 -20.61
N GLU A 139 -12.41 33.32 -20.37
CA GLU A 139 -12.30 34.24 -19.25
C GLU A 139 -12.52 33.53 -17.91
N GLN A 140 -13.51 32.64 -17.82
CA GLN A 140 -13.74 31.84 -16.61
C GLN A 140 -12.58 30.88 -16.34
N ASP A 141 -12.07 30.20 -17.36
CA ASP A 141 -10.92 29.29 -17.19
C ASP A 141 -9.64 30.04 -16.80
N ALA A 142 -9.44 31.25 -17.34
CA ALA A 142 -8.29 32.09 -17.00
C ALA A 142 -8.38 32.71 -15.58
N THR A 143 -9.59 32.93 -15.07
CA THR A 143 -9.81 33.55 -13.75
C THR A 143 -9.97 32.52 -12.65
N LYS A 144 -10.87 31.57 -12.83
CA LYS A 144 -11.24 30.54 -11.85
C LYS A 144 -10.46 29.23 -12.02
N GLY A 145 -9.79 29.03 -13.15
CA GLY A 145 -9.20 27.74 -13.51
C GLY A 145 -10.19 26.86 -14.29
N LYS A 146 -9.69 25.80 -14.93
CA LYS A 146 -10.53 24.87 -15.67
C LYS A 146 -11.34 23.99 -14.71
N TRP A 147 -12.44 23.45 -15.22
CA TRP A 147 -13.17 22.40 -14.53
C TRP A 147 -12.31 21.15 -14.34
N VAL A 148 -12.34 20.62 -13.13
CA VAL A 148 -11.76 19.35 -12.72
C VAL A 148 -12.90 18.42 -12.35
N ARG A 149 -12.93 17.25 -12.97
CA ARG A 149 -13.92 16.20 -12.67
C ARG A 149 -13.43 15.37 -11.49
N VAL A 150 -14.20 15.30 -10.41
CA VAL A 150 -13.96 14.29 -9.36
C VAL A 150 -14.16 12.91 -9.98
N GLY A 151 -13.15 12.04 -9.87
CA GLY A 151 -13.13 10.76 -10.58
C GLY A 151 -14.27 9.83 -10.18
N LYS A 152 -14.64 9.90 -8.90
CA LYS A 152 -15.70 9.11 -8.27
C LYS A 152 -17.08 9.74 -8.41
N ASN A 153 -18.10 8.91 -8.44
CA ASN A 153 -19.49 9.34 -8.63
C ASN A 153 -20.20 9.47 -7.29
N ILE A 154 -21.03 10.50 -7.13
CA ILE A 154 -21.67 10.84 -5.86
C ILE A 154 -22.72 9.79 -5.46
N ASN A 155 -23.39 9.17 -6.45
CA ASN A 155 -24.51 8.24 -6.28
C ASN A 155 -24.25 6.90 -6.97
N ALA A 156 -23.03 6.39 -6.86
CA ALA A 156 -22.53 5.24 -7.62
C ALA A 156 -23.40 3.97 -7.50
N GLN A 157 -24.03 3.73 -6.35
CA GLN A 157 -24.83 2.52 -6.10
C GLN A 157 -26.35 2.75 -6.12
N SER A 158 -26.78 4.01 -6.12
CA SER A 158 -28.15 4.43 -5.80
C SER A 158 -28.81 5.30 -6.88
N GLY A 159 -28.02 5.84 -7.81
CA GLY A 159 -28.47 6.75 -8.85
C GLY A 159 -29.13 6.08 -10.05
N LEU A 160 -30.25 6.63 -10.52
CA LEU A 160 -30.83 6.33 -11.83
C LEU A 160 -29.94 6.84 -12.99
N TRP A 161 -29.16 7.88 -12.73
CA TRP A 161 -28.09 8.38 -13.59
C TRP A 161 -26.90 8.77 -12.72
N THR A 162 -25.71 8.76 -13.32
CA THR A 162 -24.48 9.11 -12.62
C THR A 162 -24.41 10.61 -12.34
N LEU A 163 -24.27 11.00 -11.08
CA LEU A 163 -23.92 12.35 -10.66
C LEU A 163 -22.41 12.48 -10.43
N VAL A 164 -21.86 13.55 -10.95
CA VAL A 164 -20.43 13.84 -10.90
C VAL A 164 -20.22 15.24 -10.32
N MET A 165 -19.27 15.35 -9.41
CA MET A 165 -18.84 16.63 -8.89
C MET A 165 -17.73 17.22 -9.74
N TYR A 166 -17.80 18.52 -9.96
CA TYR A 166 -16.76 19.30 -10.63
C TYR A 166 -16.34 20.45 -9.72
N TYR A 167 -15.04 20.74 -9.69
CA TYR A 167 -14.53 21.94 -9.04
C TYR A 167 -13.57 22.69 -9.96
N ARG A 168 -13.31 23.96 -9.66
CA ARG A 168 -12.22 24.72 -10.27
C ARG A 168 -11.18 25.07 -9.23
N ARG A 169 -9.93 25.13 -9.65
CA ARG A 169 -8.77 25.46 -8.82
C ARG A 169 -7.90 26.47 -9.56
N THR A 170 -7.40 27.47 -8.84
CA THR A 170 -6.56 28.51 -9.42
C THR A 170 -5.58 29.08 -8.40
N ARG A 171 -4.39 29.45 -8.89
CA ARG A 171 -3.35 30.13 -8.11
C ARG A 171 -3.52 31.65 -8.08
N ARG A 172 -4.55 32.19 -8.74
CA ARG A 172 -4.80 33.63 -8.74
C ARG A 172 -5.08 34.13 -7.32
N LEU A 173 -4.35 35.16 -6.93
CA LEU A 173 -4.47 35.76 -5.61
C LEU A 173 -5.56 36.83 -5.51
N ASP A 174 -6.10 37.27 -6.66
CA ASP A 174 -7.10 38.32 -6.77
C ASP A 174 -8.52 37.79 -6.96
N ILE A 175 -8.76 36.51 -6.67
CA ILE A 175 -10.10 35.93 -6.63
C ILE A 175 -10.41 35.39 -5.22
N PRO A 176 -11.68 35.42 -4.78
CA PRO A 176 -12.07 34.82 -3.51
C PRO A 176 -12.10 33.30 -3.66
N LEU A 177 -11.56 32.59 -2.67
CA LEU A 177 -11.46 31.12 -2.66
C LEU A 177 -12.42 30.51 -1.63
N ILE A 178 -12.80 29.26 -1.85
CA ILE A 178 -13.78 28.54 -1.03
C ILE A 178 -13.19 28.23 0.35
N THR A 179 -13.90 28.68 1.40
CA THR A 179 -13.51 28.51 2.81
C THR A 179 -14.59 27.85 3.66
N GLY A 180 -15.60 27.27 3.02
CA GLY A 180 -16.64 26.52 3.71
C GLY A 180 -17.59 25.88 2.74
N ILE A 181 -18.05 24.69 3.12
CA ILE A 181 -19.05 23.91 2.39
C ILE A 181 -20.05 23.34 3.41
N GLN A 182 -21.31 23.23 3.01
CA GLN A 182 -22.38 22.64 3.83
C GLN A 182 -23.47 22.04 2.94
N LEU A 183 -24.26 21.13 3.50
CA LEU A 183 -25.41 20.53 2.84
C LEU A 183 -26.69 20.98 3.53
N LEU A 184 -27.65 21.48 2.75
CA LEU A 184 -28.94 21.92 3.28
C LEU A 184 -30.12 21.35 2.46
N PRO A 185 -31.22 20.95 3.11
CA PRO A 185 -32.46 20.61 2.43
C PRO A 185 -32.96 21.74 1.53
N ASP A 186 -33.82 21.43 0.56
CA ASP A 186 -34.27 22.41 -0.45
C ASP A 186 -34.88 23.69 0.13
N LYS A 187 -35.62 23.58 1.23
CA LYS A 187 -36.34 24.68 1.87
C LYS A 187 -35.46 25.52 2.80
N ASP A 188 -34.26 25.05 3.09
CA ASP A 188 -33.36 25.67 4.04
C ASP A 188 -32.37 26.56 3.28
N THR A 189 -32.04 27.70 3.89
CA THR A 189 -31.04 28.64 3.35
C THR A 189 -30.08 29.03 4.45
N PRO A 190 -28.79 29.24 4.15
CA PRO A 190 -27.83 29.75 5.12
C PRO A 190 -28.27 31.10 5.69
N THR A 191 -27.93 31.35 6.96
CA THR A 191 -28.35 32.56 7.68
C THR A 191 -27.69 33.84 7.17
N ASP A 192 -26.54 33.74 6.50
CA ASP A 192 -25.80 34.84 5.89
C ASP A 192 -25.81 34.72 4.34
N GLY A 193 -26.04 35.84 3.64
CA GLY A 193 -26.16 35.89 2.18
C GLY A 193 -24.84 35.64 1.40
N THR A 194 -23.82 35.13 2.07
CA THR A 194 -22.46 34.89 1.54
C THR A 194 -22.27 33.51 0.92
N TRP A 195 -23.29 32.66 0.98
CA TRP A 195 -23.25 31.29 0.45
C TRP A 195 -23.85 31.20 -0.95
N THR A 196 -23.23 30.39 -1.79
CA THR A 196 -23.68 30.07 -3.14
C THR A 196 -24.27 28.66 -3.17
N LYS A 197 -25.56 28.54 -3.54
CA LYS A 197 -26.24 27.25 -3.76
C LYS A 197 -25.74 26.63 -5.07
N VAL A 198 -25.26 25.39 -5.02
CA VAL A 198 -25.05 24.59 -6.24
C VAL A 198 -26.42 24.22 -6.80
N GLY A 199 -26.65 24.49 -8.10
CA GLY A 199 -27.98 24.43 -8.69
C GLY A 199 -28.63 23.03 -8.70
N ARG A 200 -27.82 21.97 -8.62
CA ARG A 200 -28.28 20.58 -8.63
C ARG A 200 -28.17 19.93 -7.26
N SER A 201 -29.19 19.17 -6.90
CA SER A 201 -29.20 18.34 -5.69
C SER A 201 -28.15 17.24 -5.80
N ILE A 202 -27.44 16.95 -4.71
CA ILE A 202 -26.52 15.80 -4.62
C ILE A 202 -27.29 14.46 -4.66
N ARG A 203 -28.61 14.51 -4.44
CA ARG A 203 -29.55 13.37 -4.46
C ARG A 203 -30.40 13.31 -5.73
N ASP A 204 -30.06 14.10 -6.74
CA ASP A 204 -30.75 14.07 -8.04
C ASP A 204 -30.67 12.67 -8.67
N GLY A 205 -31.81 12.03 -8.91
CA GLY A 205 -31.87 10.65 -9.40
C GLY A 205 -31.65 9.56 -8.33
N VAL A 206 -31.59 9.91 -7.04
CA VAL A 206 -31.55 8.93 -5.93
C VAL A 206 -32.97 8.64 -5.46
N SER A 207 -33.40 7.38 -5.56
CA SER A 207 -34.79 7.01 -5.27
C SER A 207 -35.13 7.08 -3.77
N GLY A 208 -36.22 7.76 -3.44
CA GLY A 208 -36.77 7.81 -2.07
C GLY A 208 -36.11 8.83 -1.14
N GLU A 209 -35.10 9.57 -1.61
CA GLU A 209 -34.39 10.57 -0.82
C GLU A 209 -34.83 12.00 -1.19
N PRO A 210 -35.12 12.89 -0.22
CA PRO A 210 -35.46 14.29 -0.51
C PRO A 210 -34.26 15.06 -1.08
N PRO A 211 -34.48 16.12 -1.89
CA PRO A 211 -33.41 16.93 -2.43
C PRO A 211 -32.53 17.55 -1.33
N LEU A 212 -31.21 17.50 -1.55
CA LEU A 212 -30.19 18.01 -0.65
C LEU A 212 -29.17 18.77 -1.48
N TYR A 213 -28.89 20.02 -1.11
CA TYR A 213 -28.10 20.93 -1.93
C TYR A 213 -26.78 21.27 -1.26
N LEU A 214 -25.71 21.24 -2.05
CA LEU A 214 -24.41 21.76 -1.64
C LEU A 214 -24.43 23.28 -1.69
N TRP A 215 -23.97 23.90 -0.61
CA TRP A 215 -23.69 25.32 -0.52
C TRP A 215 -22.21 25.51 -0.23
N TYR A 216 -21.58 26.47 -0.90
CA TYR A 216 -20.21 26.87 -0.58
C TYR A 216 -20.12 28.38 -0.35
N ARG A 217 -19.21 28.79 0.53
CA ARG A 217 -18.87 30.20 0.75
C ARG A 217 -17.45 30.46 0.29
N THR A 218 -17.21 31.65 -0.24
CA THR A 218 -15.86 32.12 -0.53
C THR A 218 -15.41 33.12 0.53
N GLY A 219 -14.16 33.00 0.96
CA GLY A 219 -13.54 33.91 1.92
C GLY A 219 -12.90 35.13 1.27
N LYS A 220 -11.80 35.58 1.86
CA LYS A 220 -10.97 36.69 1.36
C LYS A 220 -10.32 36.31 0.01
N PHE A 221 -9.80 37.33 -0.68
CA PHE A 221 -8.91 37.11 -1.80
C PHE A 221 -7.64 36.39 -1.34
N GLY A 222 -7.07 35.51 -2.18
CA GLY A 222 -5.88 34.73 -1.82
C GLY A 222 -4.67 35.57 -1.40
N LYS A 223 -4.56 36.83 -1.87
CA LYS A 223 -3.53 37.81 -1.46
C LYS A 223 -3.72 38.35 -0.04
N ASP A 224 -4.96 38.34 0.45
CA ASP A 224 -5.36 38.91 1.74
C ASP A 224 -5.45 37.82 2.83
N MET A 225 -5.20 36.55 2.49
CA MET A 225 -5.16 35.43 3.42
C MET A 225 -3.76 35.22 3.99
N THR A 226 -3.67 35.13 5.31
CA THR A 226 -2.45 34.69 6.03
C THR A 226 -2.18 33.21 5.79
N ALA A 227 -0.96 32.75 6.09
CA ALA A 227 -0.62 31.33 5.99
C ALA A 227 -1.50 30.45 6.90
N GLN A 228 -1.84 30.95 8.09
CA GLN A 228 -2.71 30.23 9.03
C GLN A 228 -4.15 30.12 8.48
N GLU A 229 -4.73 31.20 7.95
CA GLU A 229 -6.06 31.16 7.32
C GLU A 229 -6.08 30.21 6.11
N LYS A 230 -4.98 30.15 5.33
CA LYS A 230 -4.86 29.17 4.24
C LYS A 230 -4.81 27.72 4.75
N GLN A 231 -4.22 27.49 5.92
CA GLN A 231 -4.15 26.16 6.51
C GLN A 231 -5.48 25.74 7.16
N ASP A 232 -6.18 26.66 7.80
CA ASP A 232 -7.33 26.34 8.66
C ASP A 232 -8.68 26.46 7.95
N ASP A 233 -8.79 27.33 6.94
CA ASP A 233 -10.08 27.65 6.32
C ASP A 233 -10.18 27.20 4.86
N LEU A 234 -9.07 27.18 4.12
CA LEU A 234 -9.11 26.99 2.66
C LEU A 234 -9.46 25.55 2.29
N ILE A 235 -10.53 25.36 1.53
CA ILE A 235 -10.86 24.05 0.97
C ILE A 235 -9.91 23.79 -0.21
N THR A 236 -9.05 22.78 -0.09
CA THR A 236 -8.00 22.49 -1.07
C THR A 236 -8.35 21.32 -1.99
N GLU A 237 -9.24 20.42 -1.55
CA GLU A 237 -9.62 19.25 -2.32
C GLU A 237 -11.00 18.70 -1.94
N ILE A 238 -11.68 18.08 -2.91
CA ILE A 238 -12.93 17.34 -2.71
C ILE A 238 -12.81 15.94 -3.31
N ASP A 239 -13.34 14.95 -2.59
CA ASP A 239 -13.35 13.54 -2.96
C ASP A 239 -14.67 12.88 -2.50
N ILE A 240 -14.95 11.68 -3.01
CA ILE A 240 -16.07 10.84 -2.60
C ILE A 240 -15.53 9.60 -1.87
N SER A 241 -16.11 9.32 -0.70
CA SER A 241 -15.84 8.09 0.06
C SER A 241 -17.11 7.25 0.11
N TYR A 242 -16.93 5.93 0.13
CA TYR A 242 -18.02 4.97 0.21
C TYR A 242 -17.90 4.18 1.51
N GLY A 243 -19.04 3.85 2.13
CA GLY A 243 -19.10 3.19 3.43
C GLY A 243 -19.11 4.18 4.61
N SER A 244 -19.50 3.64 5.76
CA SER A 244 -19.68 4.37 7.02
C SER A 244 -18.35 4.77 7.69
N ASP A 245 -17.25 4.12 7.34
CA ASP A 245 -15.94 4.32 7.95
C ASP A 245 -15.30 5.70 7.69
N ARG A 246 -14.21 5.99 8.42
CA ARG A 246 -13.48 7.26 8.26
C ARG A 246 -13.04 7.49 6.81
N PRO A 247 -13.02 8.74 6.34
CA PRO A 247 -12.49 9.06 5.01
C PRO A 247 -10.95 8.92 4.97
N TRP A 248 -10.38 9.10 3.78
CA TRP A 248 -8.92 9.13 3.60
C TRP A 248 -8.24 10.13 4.55
N TYR A 249 -6.99 9.87 4.95
CA TYR A 249 -6.25 10.73 5.86
C TYR A 249 -6.27 12.21 5.41
N GLY A 250 -6.57 13.11 6.35
CA GLY A 250 -6.67 14.55 6.11
C GLY A 250 -7.99 15.01 5.50
N PHE A 251 -8.90 14.10 5.15
CA PHE A 251 -10.25 14.45 4.70
C PHE A 251 -11.26 14.39 5.86
N GLN A 252 -12.35 15.14 5.71
CA GLN A 252 -13.50 15.13 6.60
C GLN A 252 -14.75 14.77 5.79
N LYS A 253 -15.70 14.09 6.43
CA LYS A 253 -17.02 13.82 5.83
C LYS A 253 -17.89 15.07 5.92
N LEU A 254 -18.59 15.37 4.84
CA LEU A 254 -19.61 16.40 4.81
C LEU A 254 -20.95 15.76 5.15
N GLU A 255 -21.54 16.21 6.27
CA GLU A 255 -22.81 15.69 6.78
C GLU A 255 -24.02 16.42 6.14
N PRO A 256 -25.15 15.71 5.91
CA PRO A 256 -25.32 14.26 6.04
C PRO A 256 -24.81 13.50 4.80
N SER A 257 -24.78 12.17 4.86
CA SER A 257 -24.49 11.34 3.69
C SER A 257 -25.46 11.58 2.53
N VAL A 258 -24.98 11.34 1.31
CA VAL A 258 -25.78 11.40 0.09
C VAL A 258 -26.92 10.39 0.15
N THR A 259 -26.61 9.19 0.61
CA THR A 259 -27.54 8.07 0.75
C THR A 259 -27.49 7.45 2.13
N ILE A 260 -28.61 6.83 2.49
CA ILE A 260 -28.72 6.01 3.69
C ILE A 260 -28.46 4.56 3.31
N GLU A 261 -27.71 3.85 4.16
CA GLU A 261 -27.41 2.44 3.96
C GLU A 261 -28.70 1.61 3.85
N LYS A 262 -28.83 0.82 2.78
CA LYS A 262 -30.00 -0.04 2.57
C LYS A 262 -29.65 -1.29 1.77
N GLY A 263 -29.64 -2.43 2.45
CA GLY A 263 -29.33 -3.71 1.83
C GLY A 263 -27.90 -3.74 1.28
N ARG A 264 -27.74 -3.72 -0.04
CA ARG A 264 -26.41 -3.70 -0.69
C ARG A 264 -25.87 -2.28 -0.94
N VAL A 265 -26.71 -1.26 -0.82
CA VAL A 265 -26.32 0.14 -1.03
C VAL A 265 -25.59 0.63 0.20
N GLN A 266 -24.34 1.04 0.02
CA GLN A 266 -23.50 1.64 1.03
C GLN A 266 -23.73 3.15 1.10
N THR A 267 -23.39 3.74 2.24
CA THR A 267 -23.44 5.20 2.36
C THR A 267 -22.40 5.85 1.45
N GLU A 268 -22.82 6.86 0.72
CA GLU A 268 -21.94 7.67 -0.13
C GLU A 268 -21.73 9.05 0.51
N TRP A 269 -20.47 9.47 0.61
CA TRP A 269 -20.07 10.66 1.34
C TRP A 269 -19.29 11.61 0.45
N ILE A 270 -19.71 12.88 0.43
CA ILE A 270 -18.81 13.95 -0.01
C ILE A 270 -17.78 14.14 1.10
N THR A 271 -16.51 14.16 0.73
CA THR A 271 -15.39 14.38 1.63
C THR A 271 -14.55 15.52 1.13
N TYR A 272 -13.97 16.29 2.05
CA TYR A 272 -13.19 17.46 1.68
C TYR A 272 -11.97 17.60 2.57
N ARG A 273 -10.96 18.31 2.08
CA ARG A 273 -9.75 18.63 2.83
C ARG A 273 -9.60 20.14 2.96
N THR A 274 -9.25 20.55 4.17
CA THR A 274 -8.92 21.94 4.50
C THR A 274 -7.42 22.08 4.70
N GLY A 275 -6.84 23.09 4.06
CA GLY A 275 -5.40 23.33 4.04
C GLY A 275 -4.57 22.17 3.49
N VAL A 276 -3.29 22.17 3.83
CA VAL A 276 -2.37 21.10 3.48
C VAL A 276 -2.31 20.09 4.63
N GLN A 277 -2.77 18.87 4.38
CA GLN A 277 -2.72 17.78 5.37
C GLN A 277 -1.68 16.75 4.94
N LYS A 278 -0.44 16.89 5.43
CA LYS A 278 0.64 15.94 5.14
C LYS A 278 0.53 14.74 6.10
N PRO A 279 0.51 13.49 5.60
CA PRO A 279 0.61 12.32 6.45
C PRO A 279 1.93 12.34 7.24
N PRO A 280 1.92 12.00 8.55
CA PRO A 280 3.15 11.88 9.32
C PRO A 280 3.99 10.72 8.78
N THR A 281 5.31 10.91 8.79
CA THR A 281 6.28 9.94 8.29
C THR A 281 6.64 8.93 9.38
N ALA A 282 6.94 7.70 8.98
CA ALA A 282 7.48 6.71 9.89
C ALA A 282 8.87 7.15 10.39
N PRO A 283 9.18 7.05 11.69
CA PRO A 283 10.56 7.13 12.14
C PRO A 283 11.39 6.01 11.49
N PRO A 284 12.70 6.23 11.26
CA PRO A 284 13.59 5.16 10.81
C PRO A 284 13.53 3.96 11.75
N LEU A 285 13.55 2.74 11.21
CA LEU A 285 13.52 1.54 12.04
C LEU A 285 14.84 1.37 12.79
N HIS A 286 14.75 1.18 14.11
CA HIS A 286 15.88 0.99 14.98
C HIS A 286 15.58 -0.03 16.07
N PHE A 287 16.63 -0.70 16.56
CA PHE A 287 16.57 -1.44 17.81
C PHE A 287 16.47 -0.46 18.98
N SER A 288 15.91 -0.92 20.09
CA SER A 288 16.05 -0.22 21.37
C SER A 288 17.52 -0.19 21.83
N HIS A 289 17.81 0.65 22.82
CA HIS A 289 19.15 0.71 23.43
C HIS A 289 19.59 -0.63 24.05
N ASP A 290 18.64 -1.46 24.52
CA ASP A 290 18.90 -2.83 25.02
C ASP A 290 18.86 -3.90 23.92
N GLY A 291 18.84 -3.51 22.64
CA GLY A 291 19.01 -4.43 21.52
C GLY A 291 17.78 -5.27 21.19
N LYS A 292 16.58 -4.77 21.50
CA LYS A 292 15.29 -5.41 21.18
C LYS A 292 14.62 -4.74 19.99
N PHE A 293 13.87 -5.55 19.24
CA PHE A 293 13.00 -5.11 18.17
C PHE A 293 11.87 -6.13 17.99
N LYS A 294 10.63 -5.68 18.00
CA LYS A 294 9.44 -6.54 17.91
C LYS A 294 8.63 -6.24 16.65
N ILE A 295 8.32 -7.28 15.90
CA ILE A 295 7.46 -7.23 14.71
C ILE A 295 6.16 -7.96 14.99
N LEU A 296 5.02 -7.31 14.77
CA LEU A 296 3.71 -7.97 14.73
C LEU A 296 3.31 -8.19 13.26
N GLN A 297 3.16 -9.45 12.86
CA GLN A 297 2.62 -9.82 11.57
C GLN A 297 1.09 -9.94 11.66
N ILE A 298 0.40 -9.20 10.78
CA ILE A 298 -1.05 -9.25 10.62
C ILE A 298 -1.33 -9.74 9.20
N ALA A 299 -2.02 -10.87 9.08
CA ALA A 299 -2.32 -11.48 7.79
C ALA A 299 -3.82 -11.52 7.54
N ASP A 300 -4.22 -11.43 6.27
CA ASP A 300 -5.55 -11.79 5.78
C ASP A 300 -6.66 -10.98 6.48
N LEU A 301 -6.59 -9.66 6.38
CA LEU A 301 -7.60 -8.78 6.97
C LEU A 301 -8.94 -8.84 6.25
N HIS A 302 -8.93 -8.97 4.91
CA HIS A 302 -10.14 -9.09 4.11
C HIS A 302 -11.16 -7.98 4.42
N TYR A 303 -10.71 -6.72 4.45
CA TYR A 303 -11.64 -5.60 4.67
C TYR A 303 -12.43 -5.32 3.39
N SER A 304 -13.65 -4.81 3.56
CA SER A 304 -14.58 -4.52 2.46
C SER A 304 -14.98 -3.05 2.47
N VAL A 305 -15.63 -2.55 1.42
CA VAL A 305 -16.22 -1.19 1.48
C VAL A 305 -17.33 -1.15 2.53
N ALA A 306 -18.12 -2.22 2.59
CA ALA A 306 -19.23 -2.41 3.51
C ALA A 306 -18.82 -3.18 4.75
N HIS A 307 -19.46 -2.89 5.88
CA HIS A 307 -19.47 -3.80 7.02
C HIS A 307 -20.24 -5.08 6.64
N SER A 308 -19.64 -6.24 6.91
CA SER A 308 -20.30 -7.53 6.73
C SER A 308 -20.50 -8.26 8.05
N ASP A 309 -21.35 -9.28 8.03
CA ASP A 309 -21.36 -10.29 9.08
C ASP A 309 -19.98 -10.96 9.14
N CYS A 310 -19.56 -11.33 10.34
CA CYS A 310 -18.31 -12.05 10.52
C CYS A 310 -18.35 -13.40 9.83
N ARG A 311 -17.21 -13.82 9.30
CA ARG A 311 -17.04 -15.17 8.75
C ARG A 311 -16.53 -16.11 9.82
N ASP A 312 -17.02 -17.34 9.83
CA ASP A 312 -16.47 -18.46 10.61
C ASP A 312 -16.18 -18.15 12.09
N SER A 313 -17.04 -17.35 12.73
CA SER A 313 -16.91 -16.93 14.13
C SER A 313 -18.00 -17.54 15.01
N LEU A 314 -17.69 -17.78 16.29
CA LEU A 314 -18.66 -18.20 17.32
C LEU A 314 -19.42 -17.01 17.93
N LEU A 315 -19.01 -15.78 17.65
CA LEU A 315 -19.68 -14.58 18.14
C LEU A 315 -21.11 -14.49 17.59
N SER A 316 -22.08 -14.16 18.44
CA SER A 316 -23.48 -14.00 18.04
C SER A 316 -24.18 -12.94 18.90
N PRO A 317 -24.72 -11.85 18.30
CA PRO A 317 -24.60 -11.50 16.89
C PRO A 317 -23.18 -11.00 16.56
N CYS A 318 -22.64 -11.39 15.40
CA CYS A 318 -21.37 -10.86 14.90
C CYS A 318 -21.61 -10.01 13.65
N LYS A 319 -21.85 -8.72 13.89
CA LYS A 319 -22.04 -7.69 12.86
C LYS A 319 -20.83 -6.74 12.87
N ASP A 320 -20.65 -6.01 11.79
CA ASP A 320 -19.57 -5.03 11.65
C ASP A 320 -18.19 -5.64 11.82
N SER A 321 -17.92 -6.70 11.05
CA SER A 321 -16.69 -7.50 11.12
C SER A 321 -15.41 -6.67 11.05
N ASP A 322 -15.38 -5.61 10.24
CA ASP A 322 -14.23 -4.70 10.13
C ASP A 322 -14.00 -3.89 11.43
N ASN A 323 -15.07 -3.45 12.11
CA ASN A 323 -14.99 -2.71 13.37
C ASN A 323 -14.56 -3.62 14.53
N LEU A 324 -15.12 -4.83 14.58
CA LEU A 324 -14.69 -5.85 15.53
C LEU A 324 -13.22 -6.23 15.32
N THR A 325 -12.79 -6.34 14.06
CA THR A 325 -11.39 -6.59 13.75
C THR A 325 -10.51 -5.42 14.16
N THR A 326 -10.89 -4.18 13.86
CA THR A 326 -10.14 -2.98 14.27
C THR A 326 -9.99 -2.92 15.80
N THR A 327 -11.05 -3.29 16.54
CA THR A 327 -11.02 -3.37 18.01
C THR A 327 -10.07 -4.46 18.51
N LEU A 328 -10.13 -5.66 17.90
CA LEU A 328 -9.22 -6.77 18.19
C LEU A 328 -7.76 -6.36 17.93
N LEU A 329 -7.47 -5.77 16.77
CA LEU A 329 -6.15 -5.26 16.43
C LEU A 329 -5.66 -4.24 17.47
N GLY A 330 -6.52 -3.30 17.87
CA GLY A 330 -6.19 -2.32 18.89
C GLY A 330 -5.72 -2.97 20.20
N ARG A 331 -6.49 -3.95 20.71
CA ARG A 331 -6.13 -4.69 21.94
C ARG A 331 -4.81 -5.44 21.80
N VAL A 332 -4.60 -6.16 20.70
CA VAL A 332 -3.36 -6.92 20.49
C VAL A 332 -2.16 -5.99 20.36
N LEU A 333 -2.29 -4.86 19.65
CA LEU A 333 -1.24 -3.85 19.55
C LEU A 333 -0.90 -3.26 20.93
N ASP A 334 -1.90 -3.01 21.78
CA ASP A 334 -1.69 -2.48 23.13
C ASP A 334 -1.01 -3.49 24.07
N ALA A 335 -1.31 -4.77 23.89
CA ALA A 335 -0.69 -5.87 24.64
C ALA A 335 0.75 -6.15 24.18
N GLU A 336 0.98 -6.24 22.87
CA GLU A 336 2.27 -6.63 22.30
C GLU A 336 3.26 -5.46 22.21
N LYS A 337 2.79 -4.24 21.96
CA LYS A 337 3.60 -3.03 21.75
C LYS A 337 4.74 -3.26 20.75
N PRO A 338 4.43 -3.63 19.50
CA PRO A 338 5.45 -3.88 18.50
C PRO A 338 6.13 -2.57 18.05
N ASP A 339 7.41 -2.67 17.69
CA ASP A 339 8.17 -1.57 17.08
C ASP A 339 7.79 -1.36 15.61
N MET A 340 7.25 -2.41 14.95
CA MET A 340 6.62 -2.29 13.64
C MET A 340 5.56 -3.37 13.39
N VAL A 341 4.69 -3.09 12.42
CA VAL A 341 3.70 -4.04 11.90
C VAL A 341 4.04 -4.43 10.46
N VAL A 342 3.84 -5.72 10.12
CA VAL A 342 3.84 -6.19 8.74
C VAL A 342 2.46 -6.74 8.37
N PHE A 343 1.82 -6.12 7.39
CA PHE A 343 0.61 -6.65 6.75
C PHE A 343 1.00 -7.64 5.63
N SER A 344 0.80 -8.94 5.85
CA SER A 344 1.33 -9.98 4.95
C SER A 344 0.35 -10.42 3.84
N GLY A 345 -0.34 -9.45 3.22
CA GLY A 345 -1.27 -9.66 2.10
C GLY A 345 -2.74 -9.78 2.48
N ASP A 346 -3.59 -9.69 1.46
CA ASP A 346 -5.06 -9.71 1.53
C ASP A 346 -5.61 -8.68 2.51
N GLN A 347 -5.20 -7.42 2.32
CA GLN A 347 -5.81 -6.31 3.04
C GLN A 347 -7.25 -6.08 2.58
N LEU A 348 -7.49 -6.23 1.28
CA LEU A 348 -8.81 -6.18 0.66
C LEU A 348 -9.40 -7.59 0.55
N ASN A 349 -10.72 -7.70 0.72
CA ASN A 349 -11.45 -8.97 0.65
C ASN A 349 -11.66 -9.52 -0.77
N GLY A 350 -11.54 -8.68 -1.80
CA GLY A 350 -11.93 -9.06 -3.16
C GLY A 350 -13.41 -9.47 -3.27
N GLY A 351 -13.72 -10.37 -4.20
CA GLY A 351 -15.06 -10.97 -4.34
C GLY A 351 -16.23 -10.01 -4.63
N GLY A 352 -15.98 -8.83 -5.19
CA GLY A 352 -16.96 -7.76 -5.45
C GLY A 352 -17.25 -6.85 -4.25
N SER A 353 -16.62 -7.09 -3.10
CA SER A 353 -16.89 -6.35 -1.84
C SER A 353 -15.92 -5.20 -1.59
N SER A 354 -14.79 -5.20 -2.30
CA SER A 354 -13.72 -4.18 -2.19
C SER A 354 -13.66 -3.27 -3.42
N TRP A 355 -14.82 -3.01 -4.02
CA TRP A 355 -14.97 -2.33 -5.31
C TRP A 355 -14.46 -0.87 -5.33
N ASP A 356 -14.30 -0.22 -4.18
CA ASP A 356 -13.56 1.04 -4.03
C ASP A 356 -12.38 0.87 -3.08
N THR A 357 -11.22 0.56 -3.67
CA THR A 357 -9.97 0.31 -2.94
C THR A 357 -9.61 1.44 -1.99
N LYS A 358 -9.80 2.70 -2.37
CA LYS A 358 -9.43 3.84 -1.53
C LYS A 358 -10.24 3.90 -0.22
N SER A 359 -11.52 3.57 -0.26
CA SER A 359 -12.35 3.52 0.95
C SER A 359 -11.92 2.40 1.89
N VAL A 360 -11.49 1.25 1.37
CA VAL A 360 -10.95 0.15 2.18
C VAL A 360 -9.57 0.52 2.76
N LEU A 361 -8.68 1.05 1.93
CA LEU A 361 -7.32 1.44 2.35
C LEU A 361 -7.31 2.61 3.35
N ALA A 362 -8.35 3.45 3.37
CA ALA A 362 -8.51 4.50 4.37
C ALA A 362 -8.64 3.95 5.82
N LYS A 363 -9.07 2.69 5.96
CA LYS A 363 -9.40 2.09 7.27
C LYS A 363 -8.52 0.93 7.74
N PHE A 364 -7.97 0.10 6.84
CA PHE A 364 -7.29 -1.15 7.25
C PHE A 364 -6.12 -0.94 8.25
N ALA A 365 -5.41 0.18 8.12
CA ALA A 365 -4.26 0.51 8.97
C ALA A 365 -4.59 1.46 10.14
N ILE A 366 -5.88 1.78 10.40
CA ILE A 366 -6.30 2.73 11.46
C ILE A 366 -5.59 2.42 12.78
N ALA A 367 -5.76 1.18 13.27
CA ALA A 367 -5.31 0.78 14.59
C ALA A 367 -3.80 0.98 14.79
N VAL A 368 -3.03 0.80 13.71
CA VAL A 368 -1.57 0.96 13.69
C VAL A 368 -1.19 2.43 13.57
N THR A 369 -1.86 3.18 12.69
CA THR A 369 -1.56 4.61 12.45
C THR A 369 -1.90 5.50 13.64
N GLU A 370 -2.98 5.20 14.38
CA GLU A 370 -3.36 5.94 15.60
C GLU A 370 -2.37 5.72 16.75
N ARG A 371 -1.66 4.60 16.74
CA ARG A 371 -0.60 4.27 17.70
C ARG A 371 0.78 4.73 17.24
N GLN A 372 0.86 5.41 16.09
CA GLN A 372 2.11 5.91 15.51
C GLN A 372 3.14 4.80 15.23
N ILE A 373 2.67 3.57 15.00
CA ILE A 373 3.53 2.42 14.75
C ILE A 373 3.91 2.39 13.26
N PRO A 374 5.21 2.33 12.91
CA PRO A 374 5.65 2.09 11.54
C PRO A 374 5.10 0.79 10.98
N TRP A 375 4.73 0.77 9.70
CA TRP A 375 4.23 -0.45 9.09
C TRP A 375 4.64 -0.64 7.63
N ALA A 376 4.77 -1.91 7.26
CA ALA A 376 5.04 -2.36 5.91
C ALA A 376 3.92 -3.31 5.44
N ALA A 377 3.81 -3.50 4.14
CA ALA A 377 2.79 -4.37 3.56
C ALA A 377 3.30 -5.06 2.29
N VAL A 378 2.83 -6.29 2.07
CA VAL A 378 2.87 -6.98 0.77
C VAL A 378 1.45 -7.21 0.29
N PHE A 379 1.29 -7.34 -1.03
CA PHE A 379 0.00 -7.69 -1.62
C PHE A 379 -0.25 -9.19 -1.59
N GLY A 380 -1.53 -9.55 -1.46
CA GLY A 380 -2.04 -10.89 -1.66
C GLY A 380 -2.78 -11.08 -2.98
N ASN A 381 -3.46 -12.21 -3.10
CA ASN A 381 -4.21 -12.55 -4.30
C ASN A 381 -5.55 -11.80 -4.37
N HIS A 382 -6.20 -11.53 -3.24
CA HIS A 382 -7.47 -10.80 -3.19
C HIS A 382 -7.31 -9.31 -3.44
N ASP A 383 -6.13 -8.75 -3.11
CA ASP A 383 -5.86 -7.33 -3.30
C ASP A 383 -5.97 -6.88 -4.76
N ASN A 384 -5.89 -7.77 -5.74
CA ASN A 384 -6.01 -7.44 -7.17
C ASN A 384 -7.30 -8.00 -7.82
N GLU A 385 -8.27 -8.46 -7.03
CA GLU A 385 -9.53 -9.01 -7.56
C GLU A 385 -10.55 -7.93 -7.96
N ASP A 386 -10.59 -6.83 -7.21
CA ASP A 386 -11.56 -5.75 -7.39
C ASP A 386 -10.88 -4.37 -7.36
N GLY A 387 -11.62 -3.36 -7.82
CA GLY A 387 -11.25 -1.96 -7.63
C GLY A 387 -10.04 -1.56 -8.47
N SER A 388 -8.99 -1.08 -7.80
CA SER A 388 -7.77 -0.55 -8.43
C SER A 388 -6.69 -1.62 -8.57
N TYR A 389 -5.83 -1.53 -9.58
CA TYR A 389 -4.67 -2.43 -9.72
C TYR A 389 -3.61 -2.17 -8.64
N LYS A 390 -2.78 -3.18 -8.33
CA LYS A 390 -1.66 -3.06 -7.35
C LYS A 390 -0.77 -1.82 -7.56
N GLU A 391 -0.51 -1.42 -8.82
CA GLU A 391 0.31 -0.23 -9.16
C GLU A 391 -0.34 1.11 -8.73
N ASP A 392 -1.67 1.17 -8.64
CA ASP A 392 -2.37 2.34 -8.10
C ASP A 392 -2.45 2.26 -6.57
N GLN A 393 -2.68 1.06 -6.04
CA GLN A 393 -2.74 0.81 -4.60
C GLN A 393 -1.43 1.14 -3.89
N ILE A 394 -0.28 0.83 -4.49
CA ILE A 394 1.03 1.11 -3.88
C ILE A 394 1.23 2.62 -3.66
N GLN A 395 0.66 3.47 -4.52
CA GLN A 395 0.71 4.92 -4.35
C GLN A 395 -0.18 5.36 -3.19
N MET A 396 -1.33 4.72 -3.01
CA MET A 396 -2.23 4.95 -1.88
C MET A 396 -1.58 4.51 -0.56
N LEU A 397 -1.01 3.30 -0.50
CA LEU A 397 -0.32 2.77 0.68
C LEU A 397 0.82 3.69 1.13
N ARG A 398 1.65 4.16 0.18
CA ARG A 398 2.74 5.13 0.43
C ARG A 398 2.26 6.48 0.95
N ALA A 399 1.03 6.86 0.63
CA ALA A 399 0.43 8.13 1.04
C ALA A 399 -0.29 8.04 2.40
N LEU A 400 -0.21 6.90 3.10
CA LEU A 400 -0.80 6.74 4.42
C LEU A 400 0.22 7.05 5.54
N PRO A 401 -0.27 7.51 6.72
CA PRO A 401 0.56 7.75 7.90
C PRO A 401 1.45 6.56 8.26
N TYR A 402 2.71 6.83 8.61
CA TYR A 402 3.68 5.84 9.10
C TYR A 402 3.94 4.63 8.17
N SER A 403 3.60 4.75 6.89
CA SER A 403 3.89 3.71 5.90
C SER A 403 5.38 3.69 5.55
N LEU A 404 5.95 2.48 5.52
CA LEU A 404 7.29 2.15 5.01
C LEU A 404 7.22 1.40 3.67
N VAL A 405 6.03 1.31 3.06
CA VAL A 405 5.83 0.61 1.80
C VAL A 405 6.60 1.32 0.69
N GLU A 406 7.29 0.55 -0.15
CA GLU A 406 7.94 1.08 -1.34
C GLU A 406 7.44 0.35 -2.58
N ARG A 407 7.49 1.02 -3.73
CA ARG A 407 7.09 0.39 -5.01
C ARG A 407 8.10 -0.65 -5.48
N GLY A 408 9.38 -0.47 -5.18
CA GLY A 408 10.45 -1.27 -5.74
C GLY A 408 10.77 -0.95 -7.20
N PRO A 409 11.76 -1.66 -7.78
CA PRO A 409 12.21 -1.46 -9.17
C PRO A 409 11.10 -1.72 -10.20
N LYS A 410 11.04 -0.92 -11.27
CA LYS A 410 9.99 -0.98 -12.32
C LYS A 410 10.12 -2.17 -13.26
N ASP A 411 11.32 -2.73 -13.34
CA ASP A 411 11.73 -3.80 -14.24
C ASP A 411 11.67 -5.19 -13.59
N ILE A 412 11.24 -5.27 -12.34
CA ILE A 412 11.03 -6.53 -11.61
C ILE A 412 9.55 -6.87 -11.55
N HIS A 413 9.22 -8.15 -11.75
CA HIS A 413 7.86 -8.66 -11.69
C HIS A 413 7.14 -8.30 -10.40
N GLY A 414 5.86 -7.93 -10.52
CA GLY A 414 5.02 -7.51 -9.40
C GLY A 414 5.27 -6.07 -8.96
N VAL A 415 4.62 -5.67 -7.87
CA VAL A 415 4.70 -4.33 -7.28
C VAL A 415 4.89 -4.46 -5.78
N GLY A 416 5.83 -3.70 -5.20
CA GLY A 416 6.12 -3.82 -3.77
C GLY A 416 7.24 -4.82 -3.44
N ASN A 417 8.25 -4.91 -4.33
CA ASN A 417 9.49 -5.60 -4.02
C ASN A 417 10.50 -4.61 -3.40
N TYR A 418 10.75 -4.69 -2.09
CA TYR A 418 11.61 -3.71 -1.39
C TYR A 418 12.32 -4.29 -0.17
N VAL A 419 13.27 -3.53 0.38
CA VAL A 419 14.11 -3.93 1.51
C VAL A 419 14.06 -2.86 2.60
N LEU A 420 13.72 -3.27 3.81
CA LEU A 420 13.83 -2.42 5.01
C LEU A 420 14.99 -2.89 5.89
N LYS A 421 15.65 -1.94 6.54
CA LYS A 421 16.83 -2.18 7.37
C LYS A 421 16.58 -1.59 8.76
N VAL A 422 16.78 -2.39 9.79
CA VAL A 422 16.71 -1.95 11.20
C VAL A 422 18.14 -1.67 11.68
N LYS A 423 18.32 -0.49 12.26
CA LYS A 423 19.65 0.00 12.69
C LYS A 423 19.84 -0.07 14.20
N SER A 424 21.08 -0.03 14.65
CA SER A 424 21.40 0.08 16.07
C SER A 424 20.97 1.43 16.64
N ALA A 425 20.71 1.44 17.94
CA ALA A 425 20.31 2.65 18.66
C ALA A 425 21.46 3.66 18.82
N ASP A 426 22.70 3.17 18.85
CA ASP A 426 23.87 4.01 19.05
C ASP A 426 24.23 4.86 17.82
N ALA A 427 25.16 5.78 17.98
CA ALA A 427 25.56 6.74 16.96
C ALA A 427 26.11 6.10 15.67
N SER A 428 26.57 4.85 15.71
CA SER A 428 27.03 4.13 14.51
C SER A 428 25.90 3.86 13.51
N ARG A 429 24.65 3.79 13.99
CA ARG A 429 23.46 3.41 13.20
C ARG A 429 23.71 2.13 12.38
N GLN A 430 24.43 1.19 12.98
CA GLN A 430 24.85 -0.06 12.33
C GLN A 430 23.62 -0.83 11.86
N HIS A 431 23.61 -1.33 10.63
CA HIS A 431 22.54 -2.19 10.13
C HIS A 431 22.63 -3.57 10.81
N LEU A 432 21.55 -3.97 11.51
CA LEU A 432 21.51 -5.15 12.38
C LEU A 432 20.43 -6.18 12.01
N LEU A 433 19.41 -5.77 11.26
CA LEU A 433 18.38 -6.69 10.74
C LEU A 433 17.92 -6.24 9.35
N THR A 434 17.79 -7.21 8.43
CA THR A 434 17.23 -6.99 7.10
C THR A 434 15.84 -7.59 6.98
N MET A 435 14.92 -6.88 6.32
CA MET A 435 13.61 -7.37 5.97
C MET A 435 13.36 -7.23 4.47
N TYR A 436 13.08 -8.35 3.81
CA TYR A 436 12.74 -8.41 2.39
C TYR A 436 11.23 -8.51 2.21
N PHE A 437 10.66 -7.71 1.30
CA PHE A 437 9.25 -7.73 0.95
C PHE A 437 9.14 -8.04 -0.54
N LEU A 438 8.34 -9.04 -0.91
CA LEU A 438 8.17 -9.46 -2.30
C LEU A 438 6.69 -9.59 -2.68
N ASP A 439 6.37 -9.27 -3.93
CA ASP A 439 5.06 -9.55 -4.51
C ASP A 439 5.03 -10.97 -5.08
N SER A 440 4.34 -11.88 -4.39
CA SER A 440 4.17 -13.25 -4.85
C SER A 440 3.16 -13.40 -6.00
N GLY A 441 2.57 -12.29 -6.47
CA GLY A 441 1.57 -12.26 -7.53
C GLY A 441 0.15 -12.47 -6.99
N SER A 442 -0.78 -12.84 -7.87
CA SER A 442 -2.18 -13.13 -7.50
C SER A 442 -2.59 -14.50 -8.02
N TYR A 443 -3.03 -14.59 -9.28
CA TYR A 443 -3.38 -15.84 -9.94
C TYR A 443 -2.62 -15.96 -11.26
N ALA A 444 -2.06 -17.13 -11.55
CA ALA A 444 -1.33 -17.39 -12.79
C ALA A 444 -2.31 -17.57 -13.96
N SER A 445 -2.20 -16.72 -14.99
CA SER A 445 -3.04 -16.79 -16.20
C SER A 445 -2.87 -18.12 -16.95
N GLY A 446 -3.97 -18.79 -17.28
CA GLY A 446 -3.98 -20.01 -18.11
C GLY A 446 -4.13 -19.72 -19.61
N TYR A 447 -3.81 -20.69 -20.49
CA TYR A 447 -3.94 -20.53 -21.95
C TYR A 447 -5.37 -20.15 -22.42
N PHE A 448 -6.40 -20.56 -21.68
CA PHE A 448 -7.81 -20.26 -21.99
C PHE A 448 -8.34 -18.97 -21.33
N ASP A 449 -7.51 -18.29 -20.53
CA ASP A 449 -7.85 -17.03 -19.84
C ASP A 449 -8.07 -15.88 -20.85
N TRP A 450 -7.41 -15.98 -22.02
CA TRP A 450 -7.58 -15.06 -23.15
C TRP A 450 -9.04 -14.91 -23.63
N PHE A 451 -9.89 -15.92 -23.41
CA PHE A 451 -11.29 -15.87 -23.81
C PHE A 451 -12.21 -15.29 -22.72
N GLY A 452 -11.69 -14.96 -21.53
CA GLY A 452 -12.46 -14.34 -20.44
C GLY A 452 -13.56 -15.21 -19.81
N PHE A 453 -13.62 -16.51 -20.15
CA PHE A 453 -14.65 -17.44 -19.66
C PHE A 453 -14.26 -18.20 -18.38
N PHE A 454 -12.97 -18.20 -18.00
CA PHE A 454 -12.47 -18.98 -16.87
C PHE A 454 -11.65 -18.07 -15.95
N LYS A 455 -12.03 -18.00 -14.66
CA LYS A 455 -11.15 -17.40 -13.65
C LYS A 455 -9.98 -18.36 -13.40
N PRO A 456 -8.71 -17.93 -13.51
CA PRO A 456 -7.58 -18.77 -13.16
C PRO A 456 -7.65 -19.13 -11.67
N THR A 457 -7.57 -20.41 -11.35
CA THR A 457 -7.57 -20.90 -9.96
C THR A 457 -6.17 -21.27 -9.47
N GLU A 458 -5.16 -21.21 -10.36
CA GLU A 458 -3.78 -21.51 -10.00
C GLU A 458 -3.15 -20.24 -9.42
N TYR A 459 -2.59 -20.34 -8.23
CA TYR A 459 -1.87 -19.23 -7.59
C TYR A 459 -0.59 -18.89 -8.33
N ASP A 460 -0.23 -17.62 -8.25
CA ASP A 460 0.99 -17.13 -8.86
C ASP A 460 2.25 -17.47 -8.03
N TYR A 461 3.44 -17.22 -8.60
CA TYR A 461 4.72 -17.61 -8.02
C TYR A 461 5.83 -16.60 -8.31
N LEU A 462 6.82 -16.52 -7.41
CA LEU A 462 7.99 -15.66 -7.58
C LEU A 462 8.79 -16.04 -8.84
N ARG A 463 9.17 -15.01 -9.60
CA ARG A 463 9.81 -15.13 -10.92
C ARG A 463 11.34 -15.07 -10.84
N GLN A 464 12.01 -15.44 -11.94
CA GLN A 464 13.47 -15.47 -12.01
C GLN A 464 14.13 -14.09 -11.87
N ASP A 465 13.49 -13.02 -12.35
CA ASP A 465 13.94 -11.64 -12.15
C ASP A 465 13.87 -11.23 -10.67
N GLN A 466 12.82 -11.62 -9.94
CA GLN A 466 12.71 -11.44 -8.50
C GLN A 466 13.79 -12.23 -7.73
N ILE A 467 14.13 -13.45 -8.16
CA ILE A 467 15.26 -14.22 -7.60
C ILE A 467 16.57 -13.44 -7.78
N ASN A 468 16.83 -12.96 -8.99
CA ASN A 468 18.05 -12.23 -9.32
C ASN A 468 18.14 -10.92 -8.53
N TRP A 469 17.04 -10.18 -8.44
CA TRP A 469 16.93 -8.97 -7.64
C TRP A 469 17.21 -9.24 -6.16
N PHE A 470 16.56 -10.26 -5.57
CA PHE A 470 16.80 -10.63 -4.18
C PHE A 470 18.29 -10.96 -3.91
N LEU A 471 18.92 -11.75 -4.79
CA LEU A 471 20.35 -12.06 -4.64
C LEU A 471 21.25 -10.83 -4.80
N GLN A 472 20.87 -9.89 -5.68
CA GLN A 472 21.58 -8.62 -5.83
C GLN A 472 21.47 -7.78 -4.56
N GLU A 473 20.27 -7.64 -4.00
CA GLU A 473 20.05 -6.92 -2.74
C GLU A 473 20.82 -7.57 -1.58
N SER A 474 20.70 -8.90 -1.43
CA SER A 474 21.46 -9.68 -0.45
C SER A 474 22.97 -9.49 -0.63
N GLY A 475 23.49 -9.55 -1.85
CA GLY A 475 24.91 -9.34 -2.16
C GLY A 475 25.41 -7.92 -1.82
N SER A 476 24.51 -6.94 -1.78
CA SER A 476 24.85 -5.56 -1.38
C SER A 476 24.99 -5.36 0.13
N ILE A 477 24.56 -6.34 0.94
CA ILE A 477 24.59 -6.24 2.39
C ILE A 477 25.97 -6.65 2.90
N GLY A 478 26.67 -5.68 3.49
CA GLY A 478 27.96 -5.90 4.12
C GLY A 478 27.86 -6.79 5.37
N ALA A 479 28.85 -7.67 5.53
CA ALA A 479 29.02 -8.44 6.76
C ALA A 479 29.48 -7.53 7.91
N ILE A 480 29.01 -7.84 9.11
CA ILE A 480 29.32 -7.12 10.36
C ILE A 480 29.94 -8.09 11.36
N GLU A 481 30.64 -7.57 12.36
CA GLU A 481 31.04 -8.40 13.49
C GLU A 481 29.81 -8.79 14.31
N ARG A 482 29.60 -10.10 14.48
CA ARG A 482 28.47 -10.69 15.19
C ARG A 482 28.97 -11.54 16.37
N PRO A 483 28.36 -11.43 17.57
CA PRO A 483 27.24 -10.54 17.90
C PRO A 483 27.67 -9.08 17.97
N PHE A 484 26.79 -8.16 17.56
CA PHE A 484 27.04 -6.73 17.66
C PHE A 484 27.13 -6.32 19.13
N THR A 485 28.13 -5.49 19.45
CA THR A 485 28.24 -4.84 20.75
C THR A 485 28.22 -3.34 20.49
N PRO A 486 27.28 -2.58 21.08
CA PRO A 486 27.27 -1.14 20.91
C PRO A 486 28.61 -0.56 21.36
N ASP A 487 29.18 0.29 20.53
CA ASP A 487 30.34 1.09 20.92
C ASP A 487 29.84 2.11 21.94
N GLY A 488 29.97 1.78 23.22
CA GLY A 488 29.66 2.68 24.31
C GLY A 488 30.63 3.86 24.30
N ALA A 489 30.37 4.86 23.47
CA ALA A 489 31.00 6.17 23.46
C ALA A 489 32.50 6.17 23.82
N ASN A 490 33.33 5.32 23.20
CA ASN A 490 34.78 5.39 23.40
C ASN A 490 35.40 6.68 22.82
N ASP A 491 34.58 7.50 22.19
CA ASP A 491 34.87 8.83 21.66
C ASP A 491 34.08 9.97 22.33
N LEU A 492 33.21 9.72 23.32
CA LEU A 492 32.52 10.78 24.08
C LEU A 492 32.45 10.50 25.59
N GLY A 493 32.94 11.45 26.38
CA GLY A 493 33.24 11.29 27.80
C GLY A 493 32.03 10.98 28.70
N LYS A 494 32.19 9.92 29.50
CA LYS A 494 31.72 9.74 30.88
C LYS A 494 30.29 10.21 31.22
N VAL A 495 29.24 9.39 30.97
CA VAL A 495 28.11 9.19 31.92
C VAL A 495 27.35 7.88 31.59
N TRP A 496 27.91 6.69 31.84
CA TRP A 496 27.08 5.47 31.98
C TRP A 496 27.67 4.55 33.05
N PRO A 497 26.89 4.10 34.05
CA PRO A 497 27.36 3.09 34.99
C PRO A 497 27.51 1.77 34.24
N ARG A 498 28.72 1.20 34.29
CA ARG A 498 29.03 -0.11 33.73
C ARG A 498 28.04 -1.16 34.23
N GLN A 499 27.25 -1.75 33.34
CA GLN A 499 26.72 -3.09 33.58
C GLN A 499 27.90 -4.07 33.42
N SER A 500 28.35 -4.63 34.54
CA SER A 500 29.50 -5.54 34.64
C SER A 500 29.26 -6.95 34.10
N ASP A 501 28.16 -7.19 33.38
CA ASP A 501 27.74 -8.52 32.90
C ASP A 501 27.85 -8.66 31.37
N GLN A 502 28.66 -7.85 30.70
CA GLN A 502 29.01 -8.08 29.30
C GLN A 502 29.88 -9.34 29.19
N ILE A 503 29.21 -10.49 29.06
CA ILE A 503 29.82 -11.76 28.65
C ILE A 503 30.44 -11.52 27.27
N THR A 504 31.76 -11.39 27.21
CA THR A 504 32.51 -11.43 25.94
C THR A 504 32.06 -12.68 25.18
N PRO A 505 31.50 -12.56 23.96
CA PRO A 505 31.13 -13.70 23.16
C PRO A 505 32.37 -14.54 22.89
N SER A 506 32.34 -15.83 23.23
CA SER A 506 33.50 -16.73 23.08
C SER A 506 33.93 -16.95 21.62
N THR A 507 33.10 -16.54 20.65
CA THR A 507 33.38 -16.59 19.21
C THR A 507 32.73 -15.41 18.51
N ARG A 508 33.53 -14.49 17.99
CA ARG A 508 33.11 -13.43 17.06
C ARG A 508 33.17 -13.99 15.64
N LYS A 509 32.19 -13.65 14.79
CA LYS A 509 32.20 -13.99 13.37
C LYS A 509 31.89 -12.77 12.52
N LEU A 510 32.46 -12.72 11.33
CA LEU A 510 32.07 -11.75 10.30
C LEU A 510 30.94 -12.35 9.49
N ALA A 511 29.72 -11.84 9.64
CA ALA A 511 28.55 -12.32 8.92
C ALA A 511 27.53 -11.19 8.72
N LYS A 512 26.72 -11.28 7.67
CA LYS A 512 25.61 -10.36 7.42
C LYS A 512 24.62 -10.35 8.59
N PRO A 513 23.90 -9.24 8.80
CA PRO A 513 22.69 -9.23 9.63
C PRO A 513 21.76 -10.43 9.36
N ASN A 514 21.07 -10.92 10.38
CA ASN A 514 20.00 -11.88 10.14
C ASN A 514 18.90 -11.22 9.30
N ALA A 515 18.24 -12.00 8.45
CA ALA A 515 17.15 -11.51 7.61
C ALA A 515 15.83 -12.26 7.79
N LEU A 516 14.73 -11.53 7.68
CA LEU A 516 13.37 -12.04 7.51
C LEU A 516 12.85 -11.68 6.12
N MET A 517 11.98 -12.50 5.56
CA MET A 517 11.36 -12.27 4.27
C MET A 517 9.85 -12.42 4.36
N PHE A 518 9.10 -11.50 3.75
CA PHE A 518 7.65 -11.46 3.75
C PHE A 518 7.11 -11.46 2.32
N PHE A 519 6.18 -12.36 2.03
CA PHE A 519 5.36 -12.36 0.82
C PHE A 519 4.11 -13.20 1.09
N HIS A 520 3.04 -12.99 0.33
CA HIS A 520 1.74 -13.52 0.72
C HIS A 520 1.58 -15.03 0.44
N ILE A 521 1.75 -15.45 -0.81
CA ILE A 521 1.53 -16.83 -1.25
C ILE A 521 2.77 -17.67 -0.89
N PRO A 522 2.64 -18.74 -0.09
CA PRO A 522 3.78 -19.52 0.38
C PRO A 522 4.48 -20.27 -0.75
N LEU A 523 5.78 -20.53 -0.56
CA LEU A 523 6.53 -21.43 -1.44
C LEU A 523 6.10 -22.90 -1.21
N PRO A 524 6.20 -23.78 -2.22
CA PRO A 524 5.92 -25.20 -2.06
C PRO A 524 6.71 -25.86 -0.92
N GLU A 525 7.92 -25.38 -0.66
CA GLU A 525 8.81 -25.90 0.39
C GLU A 525 8.27 -25.67 1.80
N ALA A 526 7.37 -24.70 2.02
CA ALA A 526 6.65 -24.55 3.29
C ALA A 526 5.83 -25.81 3.64
N TYR A 527 5.44 -26.61 2.64
CA TYR A 527 4.69 -27.86 2.81
C TYR A 527 5.58 -29.12 2.72
N SER A 528 6.89 -28.97 2.63
CA SER A 528 7.84 -30.09 2.54
C SER A 528 8.08 -30.78 3.89
N THR A 529 8.84 -31.87 3.87
CA THR A 529 9.24 -32.57 5.10
C THR A 529 10.13 -31.66 5.94
N ALA A 530 9.76 -31.47 7.20
CA ALA A 530 10.51 -30.65 8.14
C ALA A 530 11.85 -31.28 8.54
N ASP A 531 12.82 -30.43 8.85
CA ASP A 531 14.08 -30.83 9.47
C ASP A 531 13.85 -31.50 10.83
N MET A 532 14.80 -32.34 11.26
CA MET A 532 14.83 -32.90 12.61
C MET A 532 15.85 -32.18 13.46
N ASN A 533 15.51 -31.88 14.71
CA ASN A 533 16.46 -31.39 15.68
C ASN A 533 17.45 -32.51 16.03
N VAL A 534 18.72 -32.36 15.64
CA VAL A 534 19.74 -33.40 15.85
C VAL A 534 19.99 -33.71 17.33
N ASN A 535 19.70 -32.77 18.24
CA ASN A 535 19.92 -32.95 19.67
C ASN A 535 18.77 -33.67 20.36
N THR A 536 17.53 -33.44 19.91
CA THR A 536 16.31 -33.96 20.58
C THR A 536 15.57 -35.03 19.77
N GLY A 537 15.88 -35.17 18.48
CA GLY A 537 15.13 -36.00 17.54
C GLY A 537 13.73 -35.45 17.19
N ALA A 538 13.35 -34.28 17.72
CA ALA A 538 12.04 -33.69 17.47
C ALA A 538 11.96 -33.07 16.07
N ARG A 539 10.82 -33.24 15.41
CA ARG A 539 10.50 -32.56 14.15
C ARG A 539 10.40 -31.06 14.38
N LEU A 540 11.06 -30.26 13.53
CA LEU A 540 11.06 -28.80 13.61
C LEU A 540 9.85 -28.23 12.86
N ASP A 541 8.69 -28.49 13.45
CA ASP A 541 7.38 -28.20 12.90
C ASP A 541 6.42 -27.95 14.07
N VAL A 542 6.14 -26.67 14.35
CA VAL A 542 5.46 -26.26 15.59
C VAL A 542 4.25 -25.40 15.24
N GLY A 543 3.08 -25.79 15.75
CA GLY A 543 1.77 -25.19 15.46
C GLY A 543 0.88 -26.11 14.65
N LEU A 544 -0.27 -25.59 14.21
CA LEU A 544 -1.28 -26.35 13.49
C LEU A 544 -1.07 -26.33 11.97
N GLU A 545 -1.12 -27.51 11.36
CA GLU A 545 -1.09 -27.72 9.91
C GLU A 545 -2.12 -28.77 9.47
N GLY A 546 -2.34 -28.91 8.16
CA GLY A 546 -3.22 -29.94 7.58
C GLY A 546 -4.72 -29.71 7.82
N LEU A 547 -5.09 -28.55 8.36
CA LEU A 547 -6.48 -28.13 8.56
C LEU A 547 -7.10 -27.50 7.30
N GLU A 548 -6.28 -27.23 6.30
CA GLU A 548 -6.69 -26.82 4.96
C GLU A 548 -5.77 -27.44 3.90
N THR A 549 -6.19 -27.36 2.64
CA THR A 549 -5.40 -27.87 1.51
C THR A 549 -4.14 -27.05 1.29
N ASN A 550 -3.08 -27.66 0.75
CA ASN A 550 -1.87 -26.95 0.34
C ASN A 550 -2.21 -25.74 -0.56
N ARG A 551 -1.80 -24.55 -0.12
CA ARG A 551 -2.07 -23.26 -0.77
C ARG A 551 -0.90 -22.72 -1.59
N ALA A 552 0.20 -23.47 -1.70
CA ALA A 552 1.34 -23.09 -2.53
C ALA A 552 0.99 -23.18 -4.03
N PRO A 553 1.69 -22.42 -4.89
CA PRO A 553 1.51 -22.51 -6.33
C PRO A 553 1.98 -23.88 -6.84
N LYS A 554 1.35 -24.35 -7.93
CA LYS A 554 1.73 -25.64 -8.56
C LYS A 554 2.98 -25.52 -9.42
N LYS A 555 3.30 -24.30 -9.87
CA LYS A 555 4.52 -23.95 -10.60
C LYS A 555 5.42 -23.09 -9.72
N ASN A 556 6.71 -23.15 -9.99
CA ASN A 556 7.69 -22.27 -9.36
C ASN A 556 8.90 -22.08 -10.30
N GLU A 557 9.71 -21.04 -10.06
CA GLU A 557 11.03 -20.87 -10.70
C GLU A 557 12.18 -21.39 -9.82
N GLY A 558 11.87 -22.04 -8.70
CA GLY A 558 12.86 -22.51 -7.72
C GLY A 558 13.44 -21.39 -6.85
N PHE A 559 12.60 -20.45 -6.39
CA PHE A 559 13.04 -19.35 -5.49
C PHE A 559 13.72 -19.86 -4.22
N PHE A 560 13.25 -21.00 -3.67
CA PHE A 560 13.87 -21.61 -2.51
C PHE A 560 15.31 -22.07 -2.79
N GLU A 561 15.51 -22.90 -3.82
CA GLU A 561 16.84 -23.43 -4.17
C GLU A 561 17.79 -22.38 -4.76
N LYS A 562 17.29 -21.54 -5.68
CA LYS A 562 18.10 -20.59 -6.44
C LYS A 562 18.27 -19.25 -5.74
N GLY A 563 17.35 -18.88 -4.86
CA GLY A 563 17.41 -17.65 -4.06
C GLY A 563 17.86 -17.96 -2.64
N LEU A 564 16.93 -18.46 -1.83
CA LEU A 564 17.10 -18.57 -0.38
C LEU A 564 18.30 -19.43 0.05
N LEU A 565 18.53 -20.57 -0.62
CA LEU A 565 19.68 -21.42 -0.31
C LEU A 565 21.01 -20.87 -0.83
N GLN A 566 21.00 -19.95 -1.80
CA GLN A 566 22.22 -19.31 -2.33
C GLN A 566 22.62 -18.08 -1.51
N ALA A 567 21.67 -17.42 -0.85
CA ALA A 567 21.94 -16.28 0.03
C ALA A 567 22.58 -16.72 1.35
N MET A 568 23.91 -16.72 1.40
CA MET A 568 24.70 -17.07 2.58
C MET A 568 24.85 -15.89 3.54
N GLU A 569 24.92 -16.16 4.85
CA GLU A 569 25.26 -15.11 5.82
C GLU A 569 26.75 -14.70 5.76
N SER A 570 27.61 -15.54 5.19
CA SER A 570 29.05 -15.29 5.04
C SER A 570 29.57 -15.94 3.75
N ASP A 571 30.40 -15.22 3.01
CA ASP A 571 31.07 -15.72 1.79
C ASP A 571 32.22 -16.69 2.10
N HIS A 572 32.70 -16.71 3.36
CA HIS A 572 33.77 -17.61 3.78
C HIS A 572 33.26 -19.03 4.01
N LEU A 573 33.86 -20.01 3.32
CA LEU A 573 33.60 -21.46 3.46
C LEU A 573 33.77 -21.97 4.91
N ALA A 574 34.53 -21.27 5.75
CA ALA A 574 34.68 -21.59 7.17
C ALA A 574 33.45 -21.21 8.03
N GLY A 575 32.52 -20.41 7.51
CA GLY A 575 31.31 -19.94 8.20
C GLY A 575 30.15 -20.94 8.25
N GLY A 576 30.32 -22.14 7.69
CA GLY A 576 29.30 -23.18 7.65
C GLY A 576 28.20 -22.95 6.60
N ASN A 577 27.12 -23.73 6.69
CA ASN A 577 26.00 -23.72 5.72
C ASN A 577 24.87 -22.75 6.10
N ALA A 578 25.17 -21.71 6.89
CA ALA A 578 24.16 -20.79 7.42
C ALA A 578 23.67 -19.81 6.34
N ARG A 579 22.34 -19.75 6.17
CA ARG A 579 21.67 -18.86 5.22
C ARG A 579 21.43 -17.48 5.85
N GLU A 580 21.48 -16.42 5.05
CA GLU A 580 21.21 -15.05 5.52
C GLU A 580 19.76 -14.93 6.04
N VAL A 581 18.81 -15.39 5.22
CA VAL A 581 17.38 -15.41 5.56
C VAL A 581 17.10 -16.54 6.53
N LYS A 582 16.63 -16.20 7.72
CA LYS A 582 16.28 -17.17 8.78
C LYS A 582 14.80 -17.55 8.72
N VAL A 583 13.96 -16.61 8.31
CA VAL A 583 12.51 -16.77 8.31
C VAL A 583 11.91 -16.24 7.01
N VAL A 584 11.01 -17.03 6.44
CA VAL A 584 10.07 -16.64 5.41
C VAL A 584 8.68 -16.64 6.05
N ALA A 585 8.00 -15.50 6.03
CA ALA A 585 6.71 -15.31 6.66
C ALA A 585 5.63 -15.06 5.61
N ASN A 586 4.52 -15.80 5.71
CA ASN A 586 3.44 -15.81 4.73
C ASN A 586 2.06 -15.53 5.38
N GLY A 587 1.12 -15.03 4.58
CA GLY A 587 -0.32 -15.02 4.90
C GLY A 587 -1.01 -16.17 4.16
N HIS A 588 -2.13 -15.87 3.50
CA HIS A 588 -2.81 -16.68 2.48
C HIS A 588 -3.48 -17.98 2.97
N ALA A 589 -2.78 -18.72 3.81
CA ALA A 589 -3.30 -19.86 4.52
C ALA A 589 -3.93 -19.35 5.84
N HIS A 590 -5.25 -19.39 5.90
CA HIS A 590 -6.00 -18.74 6.99
C HIS A 590 -6.07 -19.59 8.27
N ILE A 591 -5.79 -20.88 8.16
CA ILE A 591 -5.89 -21.85 9.27
C ILE A 591 -4.55 -22.53 9.50
N THR A 592 -3.75 -22.74 8.44
CA THR A 592 -2.35 -23.15 8.58
C THR A 592 -1.59 -22.02 9.22
N GLU A 593 -1.00 -22.28 10.38
CA GLU A 593 -0.33 -21.25 11.17
C GLU A 593 1.04 -21.68 11.67
N ASN A 594 1.45 -22.93 11.44
CA ASN A 594 2.70 -23.48 11.95
C ASN A 594 3.95 -22.73 11.45
N CYS A 595 5.04 -22.90 12.20
CA CYS A 595 6.40 -22.65 11.74
C CYS A 595 7.09 -23.98 11.47
N ARG A 596 7.59 -24.15 10.24
CA ARG A 596 8.32 -25.34 9.80
C ARG A 596 9.71 -24.97 9.32
N ARG A 597 10.73 -25.70 9.78
CA ARG A 597 12.08 -25.57 9.23
C ARG A 597 12.34 -26.56 8.10
N VAL A 598 12.84 -26.07 6.97
CA VAL A 598 13.31 -26.90 5.84
C VAL A 598 14.68 -26.41 5.42
N LYS A 599 15.68 -27.31 5.38
CA LYS A 599 17.07 -27.00 5.01
C LYS A 599 17.63 -25.77 5.74
N GLY A 600 17.27 -25.61 7.03
CA GLY A 600 17.75 -24.52 7.88
C GLY A 600 16.98 -23.20 7.80
N ILE A 601 15.91 -23.11 7.00
CA ILE A 601 15.07 -21.90 6.86
C ILE A 601 13.69 -22.17 7.44
N TRP A 602 13.18 -21.25 8.25
CA TRP A 602 11.84 -21.34 8.82
C TRP A 602 10.79 -20.71 7.90
N SER A 603 9.76 -21.48 7.53
CA SER A 603 8.54 -20.97 6.90
C SER A 603 7.47 -20.83 7.98
N CYS A 604 6.97 -19.62 8.21
CA CYS A 604 6.04 -19.30 9.29
C CYS A 604 4.79 -18.61 8.75
N PHE A 605 3.62 -19.17 9.02
CA PHE A 605 2.35 -18.57 8.61
C PHE A 605 1.84 -17.58 9.66
N GLY A 606 1.28 -16.45 9.22
CA GLY A 606 0.73 -15.40 10.10
C GLY A 606 -0.57 -15.82 10.81
N GLY A 607 -1.36 -16.69 10.16
CA GLY A 607 -2.71 -17.06 10.60
C GLY A 607 -3.76 -15.98 10.29
N GLY A 608 -5.04 -16.37 10.18
CA GLY A 608 -6.12 -15.43 9.85
C GLY A 608 -6.50 -14.51 11.03
N GLY A 609 -6.09 -13.24 10.96
CA GLY A 609 -6.20 -12.27 12.05
C GLY A 609 -7.49 -11.43 12.10
N SER A 610 -8.49 -11.74 11.27
CA SER A 610 -9.65 -10.86 11.07
C SER A 610 -10.98 -11.60 11.14
N TYR A 611 -12.01 -10.96 11.69
CA TYR A 611 -13.39 -11.46 11.63
C TYR A 611 -14.02 -11.34 10.24
N SER A 612 -13.46 -10.50 9.36
CA SER A 612 -13.87 -10.39 7.95
C SER A 612 -13.23 -11.48 7.09
N GLY A 613 -12.06 -11.99 7.50
CA GLY A 613 -11.37 -13.09 6.85
C GLY A 613 -12.07 -14.44 7.08
N TYR A 614 -12.16 -15.24 6.02
CA TYR A 614 -12.67 -16.62 6.14
C TYR A 614 -11.71 -17.49 6.97
N GLY A 615 -12.20 -18.58 7.55
CA GLY A 615 -11.42 -19.44 8.42
C GLY A 615 -12.19 -20.72 8.74
N ARG A 616 -12.24 -21.07 10.02
CA ARG A 616 -13.02 -22.21 10.51
C ARG A 616 -13.64 -21.87 11.84
N VAL A 617 -14.94 -22.17 11.99
CA VAL A 617 -15.64 -21.98 13.27
C VAL A 617 -14.91 -22.71 14.39
N GLY A 618 -14.61 -21.99 15.48
CA GLY A 618 -13.85 -22.50 16.62
C GLY A 618 -12.33 -22.46 16.46
N PHE A 619 -11.81 -21.83 15.39
CA PHE A 619 -10.40 -21.52 15.24
C PHE A 619 -10.16 -20.05 15.55
N ASP A 620 -9.47 -19.79 16.66
CA ASP A 620 -9.24 -18.43 17.13
C ASP A 620 -8.47 -17.59 16.11
N ARG A 621 -8.91 -16.34 15.92
CA ARG A 621 -8.13 -15.31 15.23
C ARG A 621 -6.82 -15.13 15.97
N ARG A 622 -5.73 -14.96 15.23
CA ARG A 622 -4.39 -14.92 15.81
C ARG A 622 -3.43 -14.11 14.97
N PHE A 623 -2.38 -13.65 15.64
CA PHE A 623 -1.34 -12.81 15.08
C PHE A 623 0.01 -13.39 15.42
N ARG A 624 0.95 -13.37 14.48
CA ARG A 624 2.30 -13.86 14.72
C ARG A 624 3.20 -12.72 15.19
N VAL A 625 3.96 -12.96 16.24
CA VAL A 625 4.97 -12.04 16.73
C VAL A 625 6.35 -12.59 16.40
N PHE A 626 7.25 -11.71 15.96
CA PHE A 626 8.70 -11.96 15.95
C PHE A 626 9.34 -11.04 16.98
N ASP A 627 9.89 -11.65 18.03
CA ASP A 627 10.57 -10.95 19.13
C ASP A 627 12.07 -11.13 18.95
N ILE A 628 12.71 -10.05 18.51
CA ILE A 628 14.11 -10.04 18.10
C ILE A 628 14.91 -9.34 19.20
N SER A 629 15.97 -10.00 19.65
CA SER A 629 16.81 -9.54 20.76
C SER A 629 18.28 -9.74 20.45
N ASP A 630 19.14 -9.32 21.37
CA ASP A 630 20.59 -9.41 21.23
C ASP A 630 21.08 -8.72 19.95
N TYR A 631 20.52 -7.55 19.63
CA TYR A 631 20.89 -6.75 18.46
C TYR A 631 20.75 -7.51 17.13
N GLY A 632 19.72 -8.35 17.01
CA GLY A 632 19.40 -9.10 15.80
C GLY A 632 19.88 -10.55 15.80
N GLU A 633 20.64 -11.00 16.81
CA GLU A 633 21.17 -12.36 16.88
C GLU A 633 20.11 -13.41 17.20
N THR A 634 19.20 -13.09 18.11
CA THR A 634 18.20 -14.00 18.62
C THR A 634 16.83 -13.64 18.05
N ILE A 635 16.17 -14.61 17.43
CA ILE A 635 14.82 -14.45 16.88
C ILE A 635 13.90 -15.47 17.55
N TRP A 636 12.91 -14.98 18.28
CA TRP A 636 11.80 -15.77 18.79
C TRP A 636 10.54 -15.50 17.97
N THR A 637 9.66 -16.48 17.93
CA THR A 637 8.30 -16.30 17.45
C THR A 637 7.29 -16.95 18.38
N TYR A 638 6.08 -16.42 18.40
CA TYR A 638 4.91 -16.98 19.06
C TYR A 638 3.66 -16.39 18.38
N LYS A 639 2.48 -16.88 18.79
CA LYS A 639 1.20 -16.32 18.34
C LYS A 639 0.44 -15.75 19.52
N HIS A 640 -0.27 -14.65 19.28
CA HIS A 640 -1.21 -14.02 20.20
C HIS A 640 -2.63 -14.21 19.62
N THR A 641 -3.54 -14.84 20.36
CA THR A 641 -4.91 -15.11 19.88
C THR A 641 -5.93 -14.04 20.28
N GLU A 642 -7.12 -14.05 19.69
CA GLU A 642 -8.23 -13.17 20.09
C GLU A 642 -8.65 -13.33 21.55
N ASN A 643 -8.28 -14.42 22.21
CA ASN A 643 -8.55 -14.68 23.62
C ASN A 643 -7.37 -14.31 24.54
N ASP A 644 -6.39 -13.56 24.03
CA ASP A 644 -5.15 -13.17 24.71
C ASP A 644 -4.24 -14.36 25.11
N GLU A 645 -4.38 -15.50 24.43
CA GLU A 645 -3.53 -16.67 24.66
C GLU A 645 -2.24 -16.57 23.85
N ILE A 646 -1.11 -16.92 24.49
CA ILE A 646 0.19 -17.02 23.84
C ILE A 646 0.49 -18.48 23.50
N LEU A 647 0.61 -18.78 22.20
CA LEU A 647 0.79 -20.12 21.68
C LEU A 647 2.14 -20.29 20.96
N ASP A 648 2.67 -21.53 21.01
CA ASP A 648 3.78 -22.01 20.16
C ASP A 648 5.04 -21.13 20.17
N ARG A 649 5.47 -20.73 21.36
CA ARG A 649 6.71 -19.97 21.53
C ARG A 649 7.93 -20.81 21.12
N LEU A 650 8.68 -20.32 20.16
CA LEU A 650 9.78 -21.04 19.51
C LEU A 650 10.96 -20.10 19.20
N GLN A 651 12.19 -20.56 19.46
CA GLN A 651 13.41 -19.86 19.06
C GLN A 651 13.84 -20.29 17.66
N LEU A 652 13.83 -19.36 16.71
CA LEU A 652 14.13 -19.61 15.30
C LEU A 652 15.62 -19.47 15.00
N ALA A 653 16.29 -18.52 15.66
CA ALA A 653 17.71 -18.24 15.49
C ALA A 653 18.34 -17.74 16.82
N GLY A 654 19.67 -17.83 16.90
CA GLY A 654 20.46 -17.40 18.06
C GLY A 654 20.91 -18.57 18.93
N ARG A 655 21.56 -18.23 20.06
CA ARG A 655 22.07 -19.22 21.01
C ARG A 655 20.90 -19.97 21.65
N GLY A 656 20.87 -21.29 21.50
CA GLY A 656 19.80 -22.15 22.02
C GLY A 656 18.78 -22.59 20.97
N ALA A 657 18.78 -21.98 19.78
CA ALA A 657 17.99 -22.46 18.66
C ALA A 657 18.48 -23.86 18.20
N ALA A 658 17.59 -24.62 17.55
CA ALA A 658 17.96 -25.91 16.97
C ALA A 658 19.12 -25.73 15.98
N PRO A 659 20.19 -26.55 16.07
CA PRO A 659 21.35 -26.42 15.17
C PRO A 659 20.94 -26.66 13.72
N LEU A 660 21.71 -26.11 12.78
CA LEU A 660 21.51 -26.25 11.34
C LEU A 660 21.82 -27.66 10.85
#